data_AF-M2X595-F1
#
_entry.id   AF-M2X595-F1
#
_cell.length_a   1.000
_cell.length_b   1.000
_cell.length_c   1.000
_cell.angle_alpha   90.00
_cell.angle_beta   90.00
_cell.angle_gamma   90.00
#
_symmetry.space_group_name_H-M   'P 1'
#
loop_
_entity.id
_entity.type
_entity.pdbx_description
1 polymer ?
#
loop_
_entity_poly.entity_id
_entity_poly.type
_entity_poly.pdbx_seq_one_letter_code
_entity_poly.pdbx_strand_id
1 'polypeptide(L)'
;MEETVREGDWIVLQSIDISKDLTFVRYYPNRTVKVGGRKFRLSELPTPKFGCRVDFAVKSQENESQQRQQAEEAAYGETTNYNCDELIGSETSFTAQDIERLRKAGIVGEDLVKLLSQKNPSFSKLSRYAQEKYISRKRRKHMVSVLVQKPTCCLLCEWYLKKNPEAILRLSPVSVGLVLRLANIVVESKVLIFEDTLGLLCASVAERTQQRVFITTIFEGEHPPGLELLDFFPSLVEWRRTPRFIVCPMNMLTLLYSEEERDGFPLSFRKDTRFLFQKSDSDIFASDVSLTKDSNKYYRPIVGQLKQTLREGFNSLIITCREPTWEKIILLISQLVPNGSFAVYHYSSSYLSELHYMLLKCPLVIAIQLEECSQLEHQMISGRSHPNMSSLPTGGFVLSVREGEKTEQSSYVIFQKPHTASLLAAFLGLIVYLAWRNEQGTDTVSNVIQGILCSCLPLLIYGILQFRDGFFQRPHPAVWRLVMGISLLYLMFLVFLLFQNVSDARKIIGYMDPLNAGQPLPDRSYGEDCRLWTPDNPEGSLVNLTSALDAFVVAHTLGWFVKALMIRDRIVLWLASALFELLEYLLKGMLPNFNECWWDSIILDLLCCNLVGIELGLVACKVLQTKKYSWRGDGAVSKKYFWRELIGTLGPSSFDKLHWPIFGSLRHFVACSLVIFILEVADLNAFFLKAILFSKCKGILPVSSRSYLSTFRKSSLDFGGHVNRRIVHFH
;
A
#
# COMPACT_ATOMS: atom_id res chain seq x y z
N MET A 1 -1.33 -7.52 -41.64
CA MET A 1 -2.22 -7.23 -42.78
C MET A 1 -2.44 -5.74 -42.80
N GLU A 2 -1.98 -5.03 -43.83
CA GLU A 2 -2.17 -3.58 -43.94
C GLU A 2 -3.63 -3.29 -44.32
N GLU A 3 -4.40 -2.73 -43.40
CA GLU A 3 -5.80 -2.33 -43.65
C GLU A 3 -5.84 -1.14 -44.62
N THR A 4 -6.53 -1.33 -45.75
CA THR A 4 -6.86 -0.27 -46.72
C THR A 4 -8.13 0.46 -46.29
N VAL A 5 -8.13 1.79 -46.40
CA VAL A 5 -9.31 2.64 -46.15
C VAL A 5 -10.38 2.36 -47.20
N ARG A 6 -11.62 2.15 -46.75
CA ARG A 6 -12.79 1.98 -47.62
C ARG A 6 -13.66 3.23 -47.61
N GLU A 7 -14.47 3.38 -48.66
CA GLU A 7 -15.47 4.44 -48.71
C GLU A 7 -16.49 4.28 -47.57
N GLY A 8 -16.78 5.38 -46.87
CA GLY A 8 -17.64 5.39 -45.68
C GLY A 8 -16.90 5.25 -44.36
N ASP A 9 -15.63 4.78 -44.35
CA ASP A 9 -14.85 4.60 -43.13
C ASP A 9 -14.52 5.96 -42.47
N TRP A 10 -14.48 5.96 -41.14
CA TRP A 10 -13.90 7.07 -40.39
C TRP A 10 -12.37 7.03 -40.50
N ILE A 11 -11.78 8.16 -40.87
CA ILE A 11 -10.33 8.37 -40.92
C ILE A 11 -9.94 9.59 -40.09
N VAL A 12 -8.72 9.55 -39.55
CA VAL A 12 -8.11 10.68 -38.86
C VAL A 12 -7.01 11.26 -39.74
N LEU A 13 -7.12 12.54 -40.06
CA LEU A 13 -6.10 13.28 -40.78
C LEU A 13 -5.30 14.10 -39.79
N GLN A 14 -4.02 13.76 -39.62
CA GLN A 14 -3.09 14.50 -38.75
C GLN A 14 -2.15 15.37 -39.58
N SER A 15 -2.16 16.68 -39.33
CA SER A 15 -1.21 17.62 -39.96
C SER A 15 0.16 17.52 -39.29
N ILE A 16 1.19 17.08 -40.01
CA ILE A 16 2.54 16.91 -39.44
C ILE A 16 3.24 18.26 -39.24
N ASP A 17 3.00 19.19 -40.15
CA ASP A 17 3.85 20.36 -40.32
C ASP A 17 3.37 21.60 -39.54
N ILE A 18 2.06 21.86 -39.47
CA ILE A 18 1.56 23.19 -39.10
C ILE A 18 1.16 23.29 -37.62
N SER A 19 0.72 22.19 -36.99
CA SER A 19 0.06 22.26 -35.67
C SER A 19 -0.23 20.91 -34.99
N LYS A 20 0.13 19.75 -35.57
CA LYS A 20 -0.38 18.44 -35.14
C LYS A 20 -1.92 18.45 -34.98
N ASP A 21 -2.61 19.20 -35.83
CA ASP A 21 -4.07 19.24 -35.79
C ASP A 21 -4.63 17.91 -36.29
N LEU A 22 -5.59 17.40 -35.53
CA LEU A 22 -6.34 16.19 -35.86
C LEU A 22 -7.66 16.61 -36.49
N THR A 23 -8.08 15.89 -37.54
CA THR A 23 -9.38 16.08 -38.17
C THR A 23 -10.01 14.72 -38.41
N PHE A 24 -11.13 14.47 -37.74
CA PHE A 24 -11.94 13.27 -37.94
C PHE A 24 -12.92 13.49 -39.09
N VAL A 25 -12.91 12.60 -40.08
CA VAL A 25 -13.81 12.71 -41.24
C VAL A 25 -14.16 11.33 -41.79
N ARG A 26 -15.38 11.17 -42.32
CA ARG A 26 -15.75 10.00 -43.12
C ARG A 26 -15.17 10.12 -44.53
N TYR A 27 -14.46 9.09 -44.97
CA TYR A 27 -13.82 9.03 -46.26
C TYR A 27 -14.85 8.88 -47.38
N TYR A 28 -14.96 9.90 -48.21
CA TYR A 28 -15.69 9.90 -49.48
C TYR A 28 -14.82 10.62 -50.51
N PRO A 29 -14.50 10.03 -51.67
CA PRO A 29 -13.55 10.61 -52.63
C PRO A 29 -13.88 12.06 -53.06
N ASN A 30 -15.17 12.38 -53.18
CA ASN A 30 -15.63 13.69 -53.61
C ASN A 30 -15.74 14.75 -52.49
N ARG A 31 -15.48 14.37 -51.24
CA ARG A 31 -15.61 15.28 -50.09
C ARG A 31 -14.37 16.18 -49.97
N THR A 32 -14.62 17.46 -49.72
CA THR A 32 -13.58 18.46 -49.42
C THR A 32 -13.48 18.66 -47.91
N VAL A 33 -12.26 18.68 -47.37
CA VAL A 33 -11.96 18.78 -45.93
C VAL A 33 -10.95 19.90 -45.69
N LYS A 34 -11.12 20.66 -44.60
CA LYS A 34 -10.13 21.66 -44.16
C LYS A 34 -9.16 21.01 -43.16
N VAL A 35 -7.88 20.94 -43.48
CA VAL A 35 -6.81 20.43 -42.60
C VAL A 35 -5.72 21.50 -42.49
N GLY A 36 -5.33 21.89 -41.27
CA GLY A 36 -4.28 22.90 -41.04
C GLY A 36 -4.53 24.24 -41.75
N GLY A 37 -5.80 24.67 -41.83
CA GLY A 37 -6.18 25.92 -42.49
C GLY A 37 -6.51 25.80 -43.99
N ARG A 38 -6.28 24.64 -44.63
CA ARG A 38 -6.36 24.50 -46.10
C ARG A 38 -7.36 23.44 -46.53
N LYS A 39 -8.07 23.69 -47.64
CA LYS A 39 -9.06 22.78 -48.22
C LYS A 39 -8.38 21.75 -49.12
N PHE A 40 -8.69 20.48 -48.92
CA PHE A 40 -8.20 19.34 -49.69
C PHE A 40 -9.35 18.45 -50.11
N ARG A 41 -9.31 17.90 -51.33
CA ARG A 41 -10.28 16.90 -51.79
C ARG A 41 -9.71 15.52 -51.48
N LEU A 42 -10.52 14.65 -50.88
CA LEU A 42 -10.06 13.32 -50.46
C LEU A 42 -9.69 12.39 -51.63
N SER A 43 -10.12 12.71 -52.86
CA SER A 43 -9.67 12.05 -54.09
C SER A 43 -8.18 12.21 -54.38
N GLU A 44 -7.52 13.23 -53.79
CA GLU A 44 -6.09 13.49 -53.99
C GLU A 44 -5.21 12.57 -53.12
N LEU A 45 -5.78 11.70 -52.27
CA LEU A 45 -5.04 10.72 -51.47
C LEU A 45 -4.66 9.49 -52.33
N PRO A 46 -3.37 9.25 -52.64
CA PRO A 46 -2.94 8.08 -53.41
C PRO A 46 -3.09 6.81 -52.56
N THR A 47 -3.86 5.83 -53.05
CA THR A 47 -4.17 4.52 -52.41
C THR A 47 -4.26 4.58 -50.89
N PRO A 48 -5.45 4.85 -50.32
CA PRO A 48 -5.56 5.23 -48.93
C PRO A 48 -5.28 4.02 -48.02
N LYS A 49 -4.05 3.93 -47.52
CA LYS A 49 -3.63 2.98 -46.50
C LYS A 49 -3.46 3.70 -45.19
N PHE A 50 -3.86 3.09 -44.08
CA PHE A 50 -3.57 3.67 -42.77
C PHE A 50 -2.04 3.73 -42.55
N GLY A 51 -1.57 4.83 -41.96
CA GLY A 51 -0.16 5.13 -41.75
C GLY A 51 0.54 5.80 -42.92
N CYS A 52 -0.12 6.02 -44.06
CA CYS A 52 0.51 6.71 -45.18
C CYS A 52 0.62 8.23 -44.92
N ARG A 53 1.80 8.77 -45.24
CA ARG A 53 2.04 10.21 -45.30
C ARG A 53 1.81 10.68 -46.73
N VAL A 54 0.99 11.72 -46.88
CA VAL A 54 0.69 12.34 -48.17
C VAL A 54 1.02 13.82 -48.09
N ASP A 55 1.89 14.25 -48.98
CA ASP A 55 2.35 15.64 -49.03
C ASP A 55 1.58 16.38 -50.14
N PHE A 56 0.85 17.42 -49.75
CA PHE A 56 0.07 18.25 -50.66
C PHE A 56 0.75 19.59 -50.88
N ALA A 57 0.88 19.97 -52.14
CA ALA A 57 1.35 21.30 -52.52
C ALA A 57 0.22 22.34 -52.40
N VAL A 58 0.54 23.53 -51.87
CA VAL A 58 -0.44 24.60 -51.66
C VAL A 58 -0.72 25.33 -52.97
N LYS A 59 -1.93 25.12 -53.53
CA LYS A 59 -2.35 25.69 -54.82
C LYS A 59 -2.77 27.17 -54.73
N SER A 60 -3.32 27.64 -53.60
CA SER A 60 -3.67 29.07 -53.37
C SER A 60 -3.64 29.46 -51.89
N GLN A 61 -3.42 30.75 -51.59
CA GLN A 61 -3.60 31.31 -50.24
C GLN A 61 -4.96 32.02 -50.18
N GLU A 62 -5.89 31.51 -49.38
CA GLU A 62 -6.94 32.35 -48.79
C GLU A 62 -6.42 32.91 -47.45
N ASN A 63 -6.74 34.17 -47.17
CA ASN A 63 -6.18 35.03 -46.13
C ASN A 63 -6.30 34.48 -44.70
N GLU A 64 -5.18 34.16 -44.04
CA GLU A 64 -5.07 34.01 -42.58
C GLU A 64 -3.70 34.57 -42.11
N SER A 65 -3.51 35.88 -42.27
CA SER A 65 -2.22 36.58 -42.06
C SER A 65 -1.98 37.12 -40.65
N GLN A 66 -2.93 37.03 -39.71
CA GLN A 66 -2.89 37.89 -38.51
C GLN A 66 -2.53 37.24 -37.16
N GLN A 67 -2.45 35.91 -37.03
CA GLN A 67 -2.17 35.27 -35.72
C GLN A 67 -0.74 34.71 -35.54
N ARG A 68 0.13 34.77 -36.54
CA ARG A 68 1.44 34.07 -36.50
C ARG A 68 2.64 34.92 -36.06
N GLN A 69 2.44 36.18 -35.70
CA GLN A 69 3.54 37.12 -35.38
C GLN A 69 3.99 37.11 -33.90
N GLN A 70 3.32 36.40 -32.98
CA GLN A 70 3.60 36.52 -31.54
C GLN A 70 4.45 35.39 -30.92
N ALA A 71 5.05 34.49 -31.70
CA ALA A 71 5.86 33.37 -31.19
C ALA A 71 7.34 33.47 -31.60
N GLU A 72 7.89 34.67 -31.69
CA GLU A 72 9.29 34.92 -32.01
C GLU A 72 10.00 35.57 -30.82
N GLU A 73 10.67 34.76 -29.99
CA GLU A 73 11.89 35.16 -29.28
C GLU A 73 12.63 33.94 -28.71
N ALA A 74 13.93 34.14 -28.45
CA ALA A 74 14.96 33.20 -27.97
C ALA A 74 15.63 32.29 -29.03
N ALA A 75 16.73 32.82 -29.58
CA ALA A 75 17.85 32.04 -30.09
C ALA A 75 19.08 32.38 -29.25
N TYR A 76 19.64 31.39 -28.54
CA TYR A 76 21.00 31.47 -28.00
C TYR A 76 21.71 30.16 -28.33
N GLY A 77 22.92 30.27 -28.86
CA GLY A 77 23.75 29.16 -29.32
C GLY A 77 24.96 29.68 -30.07
N GLU A 78 26.12 29.55 -29.44
CA GLU A 78 27.40 30.15 -29.78
C GLU A 78 27.98 29.66 -31.13
N THR A 79 27.81 30.50 -32.15
CA THR A 79 28.90 31.06 -32.96
C THR A 79 28.34 32.37 -33.45
N THR A 80 28.92 33.45 -32.95
CA THR A 80 28.46 34.83 -33.03
C THR A 80 27.84 35.24 -34.38
N ASN A 81 26.53 35.51 -34.38
CA ASN A 81 25.85 36.24 -35.46
C ASN A 81 26.16 37.76 -35.41
N TYR A 82 27.39 38.16 -35.08
CA TYR A 82 27.75 39.60 -34.92
C TYR A 82 27.56 40.40 -36.22
N ASN A 83 27.46 39.75 -37.39
CA ASN A 83 27.33 40.40 -38.70
C ASN A 83 25.97 40.15 -39.40
N CYS A 84 24.95 39.63 -38.72
CA CYS A 84 23.64 39.43 -39.34
C CYS A 84 22.73 40.68 -39.32
N ASP A 85 23.00 41.63 -38.43
CA ASP A 85 22.18 42.84 -38.26
C ASP A 85 22.36 43.85 -39.41
N GLU A 86 23.50 43.83 -40.10
CA GLU A 86 23.77 44.70 -41.26
C GLU A 86 23.07 44.24 -42.57
N LEU A 87 22.35 43.11 -42.55
CA LEU A 87 21.67 42.54 -43.73
C LEU A 87 20.14 42.63 -43.67
N ILE A 88 19.58 43.48 -42.78
CA ILE A 88 18.13 43.69 -42.68
C ILE A 88 17.61 44.64 -43.78
N GLY A 89 18.48 45.29 -44.55
CA GLY A 89 18.07 46.26 -45.57
C GLY A 89 18.86 46.17 -46.87
N SER A 90 18.67 45.13 -47.69
CA SER A 90 18.65 45.23 -49.17
C SER A 90 18.54 43.85 -49.86
N GLU A 91 17.44 43.71 -50.59
CA GLU A 91 17.30 43.07 -51.91
C GLU A 91 17.35 41.53 -52.11
N THR A 92 16.37 41.07 -52.90
CA THR A 92 16.11 39.71 -53.44
C THR A 92 15.37 38.68 -52.58
N SER A 93 14.46 39.12 -51.71
CA SER A 93 13.40 38.21 -51.23
C SER A 93 12.23 38.20 -52.23
N PHE A 94 11.81 37.02 -52.68
CA PHE A 94 10.63 36.87 -53.55
C PHE A 94 9.43 37.62 -52.95
N THR A 95 8.81 38.51 -53.72
CA THR A 95 7.56 39.14 -53.29
C THR A 95 6.44 38.10 -53.25
N ALA A 96 5.37 38.38 -52.53
CA ALA A 96 4.19 37.49 -52.52
C ALA A 96 3.64 37.25 -53.94
N GLN A 97 3.72 38.27 -54.81
CA GLN A 97 3.32 38.19 -56.21
C GLN A 97 4.23 37.26 -57.02
N ASP A 98 5.53 37.26 -56.78
CA ASP A 98 6.46 36.36 -57.48
C ASP A 98 6.26 34.90 -57.08
N ILE A 99 5.93 34.64 -55.80
CA ILE A 99 5.59 33.29 -55.33
C ILE A 99 4.30 32.80 -56.02
N GLU A 100 3.35 33.69 -56.27
CA GLU A 100 2.12 33.35 -57.01
C GLU A 100 2.41 33.08 -58.51
N ARG A 101 3.30 33.85 -59.13
CA ARG A 101 3.78 33.60 -60.50
C ARG A 101 4.44 32.22 -60.61
N LEU A 102 5.29 31.85 -59.65
CA LEU A 102 5.94 30.53 -59.60
C LEU A 102 4.93 29.39 -59.45
N ARG A 103 3.89 29.58 -58.62
CA ARG A 103 2.78 28.62 -58.49
C ARG A 103 2.00 28.47 -59.81
N LYS A 104 1.71 29.58 -60.50
CA LYS A 104 1.04 29.57 -61.81
C LYS A 104 1.91 28.91 -62.89
N ALA A 105 3.23 29.02 -62.78
CA ALA A 105 4.21 28.34 -63.63
C ALA A 105 4.39 26.85 -63.29
N GLY A 106 3.67 26.30 -62.30
CA GLY A 106 3.71 24.88 -61.92
C GLY A 106 4.81 24.51 -60.91
N ILE A 107 5.63 25.47 -60.47
CA ILE A 107 6.68 25.22 -59.45
C ILE A 107 6.04 25.26 -58.06
N VAL A 108 5.77 24.09 -57.49
CA VAL A 108 5.05 23.95 -56.22
C VAL A 108 5.76 22.96 -55.29
N GLY A 109 5.37 22.94 -54.01
CA GLY A 109 5.84 21.94 -53.06
C GLY A 109 7.33 22.04 -52.73
N GLU A 110 8.06 20.94 -52.88
CA GLU A 110 9.49 20.85 -52.53
C GLU A 110 10.38 21.69 -53.45
N ASP A 111 10.07 21.77 -54.73
CA ASP A 111 10.88 22.50 -55.71
C ASP A 111 10.82 24.01 -55.46
N LEU A 112 9.66 24.50 -55.03
CA LEU A 112 9.51 25.88 -54.56
C LEU A 112 10.37 26.12 -53.30
N VAL A 113 10.40 25.19 -52.35
CA VAL A 113 11.22 25.33 -51.13
C VAL A 113 12.71 25.32 -51.47
N LYS A 114 13.17 24.43 -52.34
CA LYS A 114 14.57 24.37 -52.81
C LYS A 114 14.97 25.68 -53.51
N LEU A 115 14.11 26.20 -54.38
CA LEU A 115 14.34 27.44 -55.12
C LEU A 115 14.37 28.67 -54.20
N LEU A 116 13.49 28.71 -53.18
CA LEU A 116 13.52 29.74 -52.13
C LEU A 116 14.78 29.68 -51.26
N SER A 117 15.29 28.47 -50.98
CA SER A 117 16.53 28.28 -50.24
C SER A 117 17.77 28.69 -51.04
N GLN A 118 17.85 28.33 -52.31
CA GLN A 118 18.98 28.66 -53.19
C GLN A 118 19.12 30.16 -53.45
N LYS A 119 17.98 30.86 -53.59
CA LYS A 119 17.97 32.31 -53.87
C LYS A 119 18.09 33.19 -52.64
N ASN A 120 18.08 32.62 -51.43
CA ASN A 120 18.26 33.40 -50.21
C ASN A 120 19.77 33.62 -49.95
N PRO A 121 20.31 34.84 -50.10
CA PRO A 121 21.75 35.10 -50.01
C PRO A 121 22.32 34.81 -48.62
N SER A 122 21.49 34.93 -47.58
CA SER A 122 21.90 34.66 -46.20
C SER A 122 21.86 33.17 -45.85
N PHE A 123 21.22 32.31 -46.67
CA PHE A 123 21.01 30.90 -46.31
C PHE A 123 22.32 30.12 -46.15
N SER A 124 23.32 30.38 -46.99
CA SER A 124 24.65 29.75 -46.89
C SER A 124 25.43 30.19 -45.64
N LYS A 125 25.17 31.41 -45.14
CA LYS A 125 25.84 31.97 -43.95
C LYS A 125 25.24 31.46 -42.63
N LEU A 126 24.04 30.87 -42.67
CA LEU A 126 23.37 30.33 -41.49
C LEU A 126 24.05 29.05 -40.99
N SER A 127 24.02 28.83 -39.68
CA SER A 127 24.41 27.54 -39.10
C SER A 127 23.53 26.40 -39.64
N ARG A 128 24.05 25.17 -39.64
CA ARG A 128 23.30 23.97 -40.08
C ARG A 128 21.91 23.88 -39.43
N TYR A 129 21.82 24.19 -38.14
CA TYR A 129 20.56 24.16 -37.41
C TYR A 129 19.58 25.26 -37.86
N ALA A 130 20.08 26.46 -38.15
CA ALA A 130 19.28 27.56 -38.68
C ALA A 130 18.84 27.30 -40.13
N GLN A 131 19.67 26.66 -40.95
CA GLN A 131 19.31 26.21 -42.30
C GLN A 131 18.17 25.17 -42.25
N GLU A 132 18.30 24.15 -41.40
CA GLU A 132 17.25 23.12 -41.20
C GLU A 132 15.96 23.73 -40.63
N LYS A 133 16.05 24.69 -39.70
CA LYS A 133 14.90 25.43 -39.15
C LYS A 133 14.22 26.26 -40.25
N TYR A 134 15.00 26.91 -41.13
CA TYR A 134 14.50 27.68 -42.26
C TYR A 134 13.76 26.80 -43.27
N ILE A 135 14.37 25.68 -43.70
CA ILE A 135 13.74 24.72 -44.62
C ILE A 135 12.44 24.21 -44.01
N SER A 136 12.46 23.80 -42.74
CA SER A 136 11.26 23.34 -42.03
C SER A 136 10.17 24.40 -42.04
N ARG A 137 10.49 25.66 -41.73
CA ARG A 137 9.53 26.78 -41.78
C ARG A 137 8.93 26.99 -43.18
N LYS A 138 9.75 26.92 -44.24
CA LYS A 138 9.28 27.05 -45.63
C LYS A 138 8.43 25.85 -46.06
N ARG A 139 8.80 24.62 -45.68
CA ARG A 139 7.98 23.42 -45.88
C ARG A 139 6.59 23.59 -45.27
N ARG A 140 6.48 23.97 -43.99
CA ARG A 140 5.17 24.25 -43.34
C ARG A 140 4.34 25.32 -44.06
N LYS A 141 4.99 26.31 -44.67
CA LYS A 141 4.31 27.40 -45.39
C LYS A 141 3.83 26.97 -46.78
N HIS A 142 4.59 26.15 -47.50
CA HIS A 142 4.32 25.86 -48.92
C HIS A 142 3.82 24.44 -49.20
N MET A 143 3.85 23.56 -48.20
CA MET A 143 3.34 22.20 -48.24
C MET A 143 2.42 21.96 -47.04
N VAL A 144 1.54 20.96 -47.17
CA VAL A 144 0.86 20.33 -46.04
C VAL A 144 1.10 18.84 -46.14
N SER A 145 1.87 18.31 -45.20
CA SER A 145 2.00 16.87 -45.02
C SER A 145 0.89 16.38 -44.09
N VAL A 146 0.08 15.44 -44.56
CA VAL A 146 -1.00 14.82 -43.79
C VAL A 146 -0.68 13.35 -43.59
N LEU A 147 -0.82 12.87 -42.36
CA LEU A 147 -0.75 11.47 -42.00
C LEU A 147 -2.19 10.93 -41.87
N VAL A 148 -2.49 9.86 -42.62
CA VAL A 148 -3.79 9.17 -42.53
C VAL A 148 -3.71 8.11 -41.44
N GLN A 149 -4.55 8.21 -40.41
CA GLN A 149 -4.56 7.30 -39.27
C GLN A 149 -5.94 6.67 -39.06
N LYS A 150 -5.94 5.50 -38.43
CA LYS A 150 -7.18 4.85 -37.97
C LYS A 150 -7.71 5.61 -36.75
N PRO A 151 -9.03 5.81 -36.61
CA PRO A 151 -9.59 6.36 -35.39
C PRO A 151 -9.24 5.46 -34.20
N THR A 152 -8.76 6.07 -33.12
CA THR A 152 -8.52 5.45 -31.82
C THR A 152 -9.06 6.37 -30.74
N CYS A 153 -9.42 5.81 -29.59
CA CYS A 153 -9.91 6.60 -28.46
C CYS A 153 -8.87 7.61 -27.97
N CYS A 154 -7.59 7.28 -28.08
CA CYS A 154 -6.47 8.19 -27.80
C CYS A 154 -6.53 9.44 -28.69
N LEU A 155 -6.59 9.26 -30.01
CA LEU A 155 -6.67 10.38 -30.97
C LEU A 155 -7.99 11.16 -30.83
N LEU A 156 -9.08 10.47 -30.50
CA LEU A 156 -10.38 11.09 -30.30
C LEU A 156 -10.36 12.00 -29.07
N CYS A 157 -9.75 11.53 -27.97
CA CYS A 157 -9.53 12.31 -26.76
C CYS A 157 -8.67 13.55 -27.04
N GLU A 158 -7.53 13.41 -27.73
CA GLU A 158 -6.67 14.55 -28.11
C GLU A 158 -7.40 15.58 -28.98
N TRP A 159 -8.24 15.09 -29.91
CA TRP A 159 -9.02 15.96 -30.79
C TRP A 159 -10.08 16.75 -30.02
N TYR A 160 -10.85 16.09 -29.16
CA TYR A 160 -11.88 16.75 -28.34
C TYR A 160 -11.27 17.69 -27.31
N LEU A 161 -10.12 17.35 -26.72
CA LEU A 161 -9.42 18.21 -25.77
C LEU A 161 -9.03 19.56 -26.40
N LYS A 162 -8.67 19.57 -27.69
CA LYS A 162 -8.39 20.81 -28.44
C LYS A 162 -9.67 21.52 -28.89
N LYS A 163 -10.69 20.78 -29.32
CA LYS A 163 -11.93 21.32 -29.92
C LYS A 163 -12.93 21.84 -28.88
N ASN A 164 -13.25 21.03 -27.88
CA ASN A 164 -14.17 21.35 -26.81
C ASN A 164 -13.78 20.57 -25.53
N PRO A 165 -12.80 21.08 -24.74
CA PRO A 165 -12.28 20.36 -23.58
C PRO A 165 -13.33 20.14 -22.48
N GLU A 166 -14.31 21.04 -22.33
CA GLU A 166 -15.35 20.95 -21.30
C GLU A 166 -16.30 19.76 -21.53
N ALA A 167 -16.56 19.40 -22.80
CA ALA A 167 -17.46 18.31 -23.14
C ALA A 167 -16.94 16.92 -22.72
N ILE A 168 -15.63 16.78 -22.51
CA ILE A 168 -15.00 15.53 -22.04
C ILE A 168 -14.40 15.69 -20.64
N LEU A 169 -14.86 16.69 -19.87
CA LEU A 169 -14.36 17.00 -18.53
C LEU A 169 -12.83 17.17 -18.47
N ARG A 170 -12.23 17.71 -19.55
CA ARG A 170 -10.79 17.94 -19.71
C ARG A 170 -9.93 16.68 -19.58
N LEU A 171 -10.51 15.50 -19.82
CA LEU A 171 -9.76 14.24 -19.84
C LEU A 171 -8.61 14.30 -20.85
N SER A 172 -7.41 13.94 -20.40
CA SER A 172 -6.26 13.71 -21.28
C SER A 172 -6.13 12.22 -21.64
N PRO A 173 -5.45 11.87 -22.74
CA PRO A 173 -5.20 10.47 -23.08
C PRO A 173 -4.51 9.68 -21.97
N VAL A 174 -3.59 10.34 -21.23
CA VAL A 174 -2.92 9.75 -20.07
C VAL A 174 -3.89 9.52 -18.93
N SER A 175 -4.79 10.47 -18.66
CA SER A 175 -5.83 10.34 -17.63
C SER A 175 -6.77 9.18 -17.93
N VAL A 176 -7.22 9.04 -19.19
CA VAL A 176 -8.02 7.90 -19.63
C VAL A 176 -7.27 6.59 -19.44
N GLY A 177 -6.00 6.54 -19.86
CA GLY A 177 -5.15 5.35 -19.65
C GLY A 177 -4.99 4.98 -18.18
N LEU A 178 -4.84 5.98 -17.30
CA LEU A 178 -4.72 5.77 -15.86
C LEU A 178 -6.03 5.26 -15.26
N VAL A 179 -7.18 5.86 -15.61
CA VAL A 179 -8.50 5.40 -15.17
C VAL A 179 -8.74 3.94 -15.54
N LEU A 180 -8.46 3.55 -16.79
CA LEU A 180 -8.61 2.16 -17.24
C LEU A 180 -7.69 1.19 -16.50
N ARG A 181 -6.48 1.61 -16.15
CA ARG A 181 -5.52 0.82 -15.36
C ARG A 181 -6.00 0.65 -13.92
N LEU A 182 -6.36 1.75 -13.26
CA LEU A 182 -6.74 1.77 -11.85
C LEU A 182 -8.09 1.07 -11.60
N ALA A 183 -9.01 1.14 -12.56
CA ALA A 183 -10.26 0.37 -12.55
C ALA A 183 -10.07 -1.12 -12.94
N ASN A 184 -8.84 -1.57 -13.21
CA ASN A 184 -8.49 -2.95 -13.56
C ASN A 184 -9.32 -3.52 -14.72
N ILE A 185 -9.45 -2.75 -15.81
CA ILE A 185 -10.27 -3.15 -16.96
C ILE A 185 -9.57 -4.27 -17.75
N VAL A 186 -10.21 -5.44 -17.78
CA VAL A 186 -9.76 -6.65 -18.48
C VAL A 186 -10.88 -7.25 -19.35
N VAL A 187 -10.53 -8.27 -20.14
CA VAL A 187 -11.47 -8.99 -21.00
C VAL A 187 -12.49 -9.77 -20.15
N GLU A 188 -13.74 -9.77 -20.58
CA GLU A 188 -14.94 -10.29 -19.89
C GLU A 188 -15.28 -9.61 -18.54
N SER A 189 -14.68 -8.46 -18.22
CA SER A 189 -15.08 -7.67 -17.04
C SER A 189 -16.53 -7.18 -17.14
N LYS A 190 -17.23 -7.14 -16.00
CA LYS A 190 -18.49 -6.39 -15.85
C LYS A 190 -18.18 -5.03 -15.28
N VAL A 191 -18.37 -3.99 -16.09
CA VAL A 191 -17.95 -2.63 -15.80
C VAL A 191 -19.19 -1.75 -15.64
N LEU A 192 -19.28 -1.08 -14.49
CA LEU A 192 -20.26 -0.05 -14.23
C LEU A 192 -19.63 1.31 -14.55
N ILE A 193 -20.24 2.10 -15.44
CA ILE A 193 -19.70 3.39 -15.87
C ILE A 193 -20.73 4.48 -15.59
N PHE A 194 -20.37 5.45 -14.77
CA PHE A 194 -21.15 6.67 -14.58
C PHE A 194 -20.36 7.83 -15.19
N GLU A 195 -20.76 8.30 -16.37
CA GLU A 195 -19.97 9.29 -17.14
C GLU A 195 -20.78 10.41 -17.79
N ASP A 196 -20.19 11.60 -17.84
CA ASP A 196 -20.66 12.78 -18.59
C ASP A 196 -19.71 13.13 -19.76
N THR A 197 -19.01 12.13 -20.33
CA THR A 197 -17.92 12.34 -21.32
C THR A 197 -18.31 12.02 -22.77
N LEU A 198 -19.60 12.12 -23.10
CA LEU A 198 -20.17 11.80 -24.43
C LEU A 198 -19.88 10.37 -24.94
N GLY A 199 -19.54 9.44 -24.05
CA GLY A 199 -19.21 8.07 -24.39
C GLY A 199 -17.71 7.78 -24.56
N LEU A 200 -16.81 8.71 -24.24
CA LEU A 200 -15.37 8.53 -24.45
C LEU A 200 -14.83 7.33 -23.64
N LEU A 201 -15.25 7.18 -22.38
CA LEU A 201 -14.75 6.08 -21.54
C LEU A 201 -15.41 4.76 -21.92
N CYS A 202 -16.70 4.75 -22.27
CA CYS A 202 -17.34 3.56 -22.86
C CYS A 202 -16.58 3.08 -24.10
N ALA A 203 -16.25 4.00 -25.02
CA ALA A 203 -15.47 3.68 -26.22
C ALA A 203 -14.07 3.15 -25.85
N SER A 204 -13.41 3.78 -24.88
CA SER A 204 -12.05 3.42 -24.45
C SER A 204 -12.00 2.03 -23.77
N VAL A 205 -13.00 1.69 -22.95
CA VAL A 205 -13.16 0.37 -22.34
C VAL A 205 -13.41 -0.70 -23.42
N ALA A 206 -14.29 -0.42 -24.38
CA ALA A 206 -14.60 -1.34 -25.47
C ALA A 206 -13.41 -1.52 -26.43
N GLU A 207 -12.66 -0.46 -26.75
CA GLU A 207 -11.43 -0.52 -27.56
C GLU A 207 -10.36 -1.38 -26.86
N ARG A 208 -10.12 -1.15 -25.56
CA ARG A 208 -9.13 -1.91 -24.76
C ARG A 208 -9.43 -3.40 -24.70
N THR A 209 -10.71 -3.76 -24.59
CA THR A 209 -11.16 -5.15 -24.42
C THR A 209 -11.57 -5.82 -25.73
N GLN A 210 -11.41 -5.15 -26.87
CA GLN A 210 -11.87 -5.62 -28.17
C GLN A 210 -13.34 -6.05 -28.13
N GLN A 211 -14.21 -5.25 -27.49
CA GLN A 211 -15.66 -5.48 -27.35
C GLN A 211 -16.07 -6.72 -26.54
N ARG A 212 -15.10 -7.39 -25.90
CA ARG A 212 -15.34 -8.53 -25.01
C ARG A 212 -15.44 -8.05 -23.57
N VAL A 213 -16.49 -7.30 -23.28
CA VAL A 213 -16.76 -6.69 -21.97
C VAL A 213 -18.27 -6.54 -21.80
N PHE A 214 -18.76 -6.47 -20.57
CA PHE A 214 -20.13 -6.09 -20.27
C PHE A 214 -20.11 -4.68 -19.68
N ILE A 215 -20.70 -3.71 -20.36
CA ILE A 215 -20.76 -2.32 -19.89
C ILE A 215 -22.21 -2.00 -19.51
N THR A 216 -22.39 -1.54 -18.29
CA THR A 216 -23.63 -0.88 -17.85
C THR A 216 -23.31 0.60 -17.62
N THR A 217 -23.78 1.44 -18.54
CA THR A 217 -23.65 2.89 -18.44
C THR A 217 -24.84 3.46 -17.70
N ILE A 218 -24.55 4.26 -16.67
CA ILE A 218 -25.52 4.95 -15.85
C ILE A 218 -25.53 6.43 -16.23
N PHE A 219 -26.72 7.03 -16.22
CA PHE A 219 -26.90 8.45 -16.46
C PHE A 219 -27.97 9.05 -15.54
N GLU A 220 -27.97 10.37 -15.47
CA GLU A 220 -28.98 11.16 -14.78
C GLU A 220 -29.91 11.85 -15.76
N GLY A 221 -31.20 11.90 -15.42
CA GLY A 221 -32.26 12.48 -16.25
C GLY A 221 -33.19 11.43 -16.90
N GLU A 222 -34.17 11.93 -17.65
CA GLU A 222 -35.21 11.08 -18.28
C GLU A 222 -34.76 10.46 -19.61
N HIS A 223 -33.82 11.11 -20.29
CA HIS A 223 -33.35 10.71 -21.62
C HIS A 223 -31.92 10.17 -21.57
N PRO A 224 -31.62 9.08 -22.32
CA PRO A 224 -30.29 8.49 -22.33
C PRO A 224 -29.25 9.50 -22.84
N PRO A 225 -28.01 9.41 -22.36
CA PRO A 225 -26.96 10.37 -22.69
C PRO A 225 -26.59 10.24 -24.16
N GLY A 226 -26.15 11.36 -24.75
CA GLY A 226 -25.57 11.41 -26.09
C GLY A 226 -24.22 10.68 -26.13
N LEU A 227 -24.26 9.39 -26.44
CA LEU A 227 -23.08 8.52 -26.62
C LEU A 227 -22.45 8.68 -28.02
N GLU A 228 -22.33 9.93 -28.49
CA GLU A 228 -21.95 10.28 -29.87
C GLU A 228 -20.52 9.83 -30.22
N LEU A 229 -19.64 9.73 -29.24
CA LEU A 229 -18.24 9.37 -29.48
C LEU A 229 -18.05 7.92 -29.93
N LEU A 230 -19.02 7.04 -29.63
CA LEU A 230 -18.99 5.66 -30.14
C LEU A 230 -19.25 5.61 -31.65
N ASP A 231 -19.95 6.60 -32.23
CA ASP A 231 -20.33 6.62 -33.64
C ASP A 231 -19.14 6.84 -34.59
N PHE A 232 -17.98 7.24 -34.04
CA PHE A 232 -16.70 7.29 -34.77
C PHE A 232 -16.11 5.91 -35.05
N PHE A 233 -16.63 4.85 -34.41
CA PHE A 233 -16.15 3.49 -34.53
C PHE A 233 -17.29 2.58 -35.02
N PRO A 234 -17.33 2.19 -36.31
CA PRO A 234 -18.42 1.38 -36.85
C PRO A 234 -18.66 0.09 -36.07
N SER A 235 -17.58 -0.57 -35.65
CA SER A 235 -17.66 -1.80 -34.84
C SER A 235 -18.30 -1.57 -33.45
N LEU A 236 -18.15 -0.39 -32.85
CA LEU A 236 -18.80 -0.06 -31.57
C LEU A 236 -20.27 0.26 -31.75
N VAL A 237 -20.68 0.80 -32.90
CA VAL A 237 -22.10 1.06 -33.22
C VAL A 237 -22.90 -0.24 -33.27
N GLU A 238 -22.34 -1.27 -33.92
CA GLU A 238 -22.95 -2.61 -33.96
C GLU A 238 -22.93 -3.27 -32.58
N TRP A 239 -21.78 -3.21 -31.90
CA TRP A 239 -21.62 -3.79 -30.57
C TRP A 239 -22.55 -3.18 -29.52
N ARG A 240 -22.81 -1.88 -29.57
CA ARG A 240 -23.76 -1.17 -28.69
C ARG A 240 -25.19 -1.74 -28.76
N ARG A 241 -25.56 -2.42 -29.85
CA ARG A 241 -26.88 -3.07 -30.02
C ARG A 241 -26.96 -4.46 -29.39
N THR A 242 -25.83 -5.02 -28.98
CA THR A 242 -25.77 -6.32 -28.33
C THR A 242 -26.18 -6.23 -26.87
N PRO A 243 -26.63 -7.34 -26.25
CA PRO A 243 -26.94 -7.35 -24.81
C PRO A 243 -25.74 -7.04 -23.91
N ARG A 244 -24.52 -6.97 -24.45
CA ARG A 244 -23.32 -6.65 -23.66
C ARG A 244 -23.20 -5.17 -23.28
N PHE A 245 -24.01 -4.30 -23.89
CA PHE A 245 -24.03 -2.88 -23.61
C PHE A 245 -25.41 -2.43 -23.15
N ILE A 246 -25.51 -1.97 -21.90
CA ILE A 246 -26.74 -1.55 -21.26
C ILE A 246 -26.65 -0.08 -20.89
N VAL A 247 -27.69 0.68 -21.18
CA VAL A 247 -27.85 2.08 -20.73
C VAL A 247 -29.03 2.14 -19.78
N CYS A 248 -28.79 2.58 -18.55
CA CYS A 248 -29.78 2.57 -17.47
C CYS A 248 -29.80 3.92 -16.73
N PRO A 249 -30.97 4.53 -16.48
CA PRO A 249 -31.04 5.70 -15.62
C PRO A 249 -30.77 5.33 -14.16
N MET A 250 -30.13 6.23 -13.40
CA MET A 250 -29.78 6.00 -11.98
C MET A 250 -30.98 5.55 -11.14
N ASN A 251 -32.15 6.17 -11.34
CA ASN A 251 -33.38 5.87 -10.60
C ASN A 251 -33.86 4.42 -10.81
N MET A 252 -33.68 3.88 -12.02
CA MET A 252 -34.03 2.49 -12.32
C MET A 252 -33.07 1.52 -11.63
N LEU A 253 -31.78 1.83 -11.57
CA LEU A 253 -30.82 1.01 -10.83
C LEU A 253 -31.20 0.91 -9.34
N THR A 254 -31.53 2.06 -8.72
CA THR A 254 -31.96 2.12 -7.32
C THR A 254 -33.23 1.30 -7.08
N LEU A 255 -34.23 1.45 -7.96
CA LEU A 255 -35.49 0.72 -7.86
C LEU A 255 -35.27 -0.80 -7.97
N LEU A 256 -34.55 -1.24 -9.00
CA LEU A 256 -34.29 -2.66 -9.22
C LEU A 256 -33.46 -3.29 -8.10
N TYR A 257 -32.49 -2.54 -7.56
CA TYR A 257 -31.73 -2.96 -6.39
C TYR A 257 -32.66 -3.15 -5.18
N SER A 258 -33.59 -2.21 -4.93
CA SER A 258 -34.56 -2.32 -3.84
C SER A 258 -35.58 -3.47 -4.02
N GLU A 259 -36.00 -3.76 -5.25
CA GLU A 259 -36.88 -4.88 -5.57
C GLU A 259 -36.18 -6.21 -5.26
N GLU A 260 -34.94 -6.38 -5.73
CA GLU A 260 -34.16 -7.60 -5.46
C GLU A 260 -33.86 -7.77 -3.96
N GLU A 261 -33.71 -6.68 -3.21
CA GLU A 261 -33.62 -6.72 -1.74
C GLU A 261 -34.93 -7.20 -1.06
N ARG A 262 -36.09 -6.82 -1.59
CA ARG A 262 -37.42 -7.22 -1.03
C ARG A 262 -37.80 -8.66 -1.38
N ASP A 263 -37.47 -9.11 -2.60
CA ASP A 263 -37.91 -10.40 -3.13
C ASP A 263 -37.14 -11.61 -2.54
N GLY A 264 -36.14 -11.38 -1.68
CA GLY A 264 -35.46 -12.43 -0.93
C GLY A 264 -34.57 -13.36 -1.77
N PHE A 265 -34.27 -12.98 -3.02
CA PHE A 265 -33.26 -13.67 -3.82
C PHE A 265 -31.86 -13.34 -3.28
N PRO A 266 -30.94 -14.30 -3.17
CA PRO A 266 -29.62 -14.02 -2.65
C PRO A 266 -28.84 -13.20 -3.69
N LEU A 267 -28.73 -11.88 -3.49
CA LEU A 267 -27.62 -11.11 -4.04
C LEU A 267 -26.34 -11.88 -3.67
N SER A 268 -25.48 -12.15 -4.66
CA SER A 268 -24.26 -12.95 -4.45
C SER A 268 -23.34 -12.34 -3.38
N PHE A 269 -23.48 -11.03 -3.17
CA PHE A 269 -22.83 -10.29 -2.10
C PHE A 269 -23.81 -9.28 -1.49
N ARG A 270 -23.82 -9.18 -0.15
CA ARG A 270 -24.68 -8.26 0.60
C ARG A 270 -23.80 -7.32 1.42
N LYS A 271 -23.89 -6.01 1.14
CA LYS A 271 -23.23 -4.96 1.94
C LYS A 271 -24.25 -4.31 2.85
N ASP A 272 -23.92 -4.20 4.13
CA ASP A 272 -24.79 -3.52 5.09
C ASP A 272 -24.67 -1.99 4.88
N THR A 273 -25.45 -1.39 3.97
CA THR A 273 -25.39 0.06 3.71
C THR A 273 -26.15 0.90 4.75
N ARG A 274 -26.81 0.25 5.72
CA ARG A 274 -27.69 0.86 6.74
C ARG A 274 -26.99 1.86 7.66
N PHE A 275 -25.67 1.80 7.80
CA PHE A 275 -24.90 2.75 8.62
C PHE A 275 -24.56 4.05 7.85
N LEU A 276 -24.76 4.10 6.53
CA LEU A 276 -24.41 5.24 5.67
C LEU A 276 -25.56 6.21 5.45
N PHE A 277 -26.81 5.73 5.52
CA PHE A 277 -28.00 6.54 5.31
C PHE A 277 -28.64 6.87 6.66
N GLN A 278 -28.79 8.16 6.96
CA GLN A 278 -29.67 8.58 8.06
C GLN A 278 -31.11 8.20 7.67
N LYS A 279 -31.90 7.74 8.65
CA LYS A 279 -33.28 7.24 8.45
C LYS A 279 -34.20 8.19 7.67
N SER A 280 -33.84 9.47 7.53
CA SER A 280 -34.58 10.49 6.77
C SER A 280 -34.38 10.41 5.25
N ASP A 281 -33.26 9.88 4.77
CA ASP A 281 -32.87 10.01 3.35
C ASP A 281 -33.32 8.81 2.51
N SER A 282 -33.55 7.66 3.17
CA SER A 282 -34.12 6.47 2.54
C SER A 282 -35.54 6.68 2.02
N ASP A 283 -36.32 7.54 2.68
CA ASP A 283 -37.70 7.84 2.30
C ASP A 283 -37.76 8.85 1.13
N ILE A 284 -36.74 9.69 0.96
CA ILE A 284 -36.62 10.65 -0.15
C ILE A 284 -36.29 9.91 -1.46
N PHE A 285 -35.34 8.97 -1.43
CA PHE A 285 -35.02 8.16 -2.62
C PHE A 285 -36.14 7.20 -3.06
N ALA A 286 -37.00 6.76 -2.15
CA ALA A 286 -38.11 5.86 -2.47
C ALA A 286 -39.36 6.58 -3.01
N SER A 287 -39.53 7.87 -2.72
CA SER A 287 -40.75 8.65 -3.03
C SER A 287 -40.72 9.32 -4.40
N ASP A 288 -39.55 9.60 -4.97
CA ASP A 288 -39.42 10.26 -6.29
C ASP A 288 -39.40 9.31 -7.50
N VAL A 289 -39.42 7.99 -7.30
CA VAL A 289 -39.24 7.01 -8.38
C VAL A 289 -40.58 6.50 -8.91
N SER A 290 -41.32 7.37 -9.61
CA SER A 290 -42.42 6.94 -10.47
C SER A 290 -41.96 6.93 -11.94
N LEU A 291 -41.51 5.78 -12.42
CA LEU A 291 -41.23 5.60 -13.85
C LEU A 291 -42.54 5.72 -14.64
N THR A 292 -42.63 6.71 -15.54
CA THR A 292 -43.78 6.91 -16.42
C THR A 292 -44.05 5.65 -17.24
N LYS A 293 -45.33 5.34 -17.54
CA LYS A 293 -45.73 4.10 -18.25
C LYS A 293 -45.01 3.88 -19.59
N ASP A 294 -44.59 4.97 -20.26
CA ASP A 294 -43.88 4.91 -21.55
C ASP A 294 -42.40 4.53 -21.42
N SER A 295 -41.70 5.01 -20.38
CA SER A 295 -40.31 4.63 -20.08
C SER A 295 -40.20 3.12 -19.81
N ASN A 296 -41.20 2.54 -19.14
CA ASN A 296 -41.30 1.11 -18.86
C ASN A 296 -41.35 0.22 -20.12
N LYS A 297 -41.76 0.73 -21.28
CA LYS A 297 -41.79 -0.09 -22.52
C LYS A 297 -40.40 -0.25 -23.15
N TYR A 298 -39.57 0.80 -23.10
CA TYR A 298 -38.22 0.80 -23.66
C TYR A 298 -37.26 -0.09 -22.85
N TYR A 299 -37.37 -0.06 -21.52
CA TYR A 299 -36.44 -0.78 -20.63
C TYR A 299 -36.85 -2.23 -20.31
N ARG A 300 -38.11 -2.64 -20.56
CA ARG A 300 -38.58 -4.03 -20.37
C ARG A 300 -37.63 -5.15 -20.85
N PRO A 301 -37.07 -5.10 -22.07
CA PRO A 301 -36.14 -6.14 -22.53
C PRO A 301 -34.80 -6.14 -21.78
N ILE A 302 -34.39 -4.98 -21.24
CA ILE A 302 -33.11 -4.76 -20.56
C ILE A 302 -33.20 -5.17 -19.09
N VAL A 303 -34.37 -5.00 -18.45
CA VAL A 303 -34.58 -5.23 -17.00
C VAL A 303 -34.16 -6.64 -16.58
N GLY A 304 -34.52 -7.69 -17.33
CA GLY A 304 -34.16 -9.07 -16.96
C GLY A 304 -32.65 -9.28 -16.91
N GLN A 305 -31.93 -8.72 -17.88
CA GLN A 305 -30.48 -8.82 -17.94
C GLN A 305 -29.78 -7.93 -16.91
N LEU A 306 -30.34 -6.74 -16.64
CA LEU A 306 -29.84 -5.85 -15.60
C LEU A 306 -30.01 -6.47 -14.21
N LYS A 307 -31.15 -7.09 -13.92
CA LYS A 307 -31.38 -7.88 -12.70
C LYS A 307 -30.36 -9.01 -12.56
N GLN A 308 -30.10 -9.75 -13.63
CA GLN A 308 -29.04 -10.78 -13.62
C GLN A 308 -27.66 -10.18 -13.31
N THR A 309 -27.31 -9.06 -13.95
CA THR A 309 -26.01 -8.40 -13.73
C THR A 309 -25.88 -7.86 -12.31
N LEU A 310 -26.96 -7.31 -11.74
CA LEU A 310 -27.02 -6.84 -10.35
C LEU A 310 -26.82 -7.99 -9.35
N ARG A 311 -27.42 -9.16 -9.61
CA ARG A 311 -27.21 -10.36 -8.77
C ARG A 311 -25.76 -10.83 -8.76
N GLU A 312 -25.11 -10.77 -9.92
CA GLU A 312 -23.72 -11.21 -10.11
C GLU A 312 -22.70 -10.15 -9.67
N GLY A 313 -23.09 -8.87 -9.61
CA GLY A 313 -22.26 -7.72 -9.23
C GLY A 313 -21.27 -7.26 -10.32
N PHE A 314 -20.71 -6.06 -10.13
CA PHE A 314 -19.72 -5.47 -11.05
C PHE A 314 -18.29 -5.65 -10.55
N ASN A 315 -17.36 -5.95 -11.46
CA ASN A 315 -15.93 -6.09 -11.14
C ASN A 315 -15.23 -4.73 -11.03
N SER A 316 -15.64 -3.80 -11.88
CA SER A 316 -14.99 -2.51 -12.05
C SER A 316 -16.02 -1.40 -12.08
N LEU A 317 -15.71 -0.27 -11.44
CA LEU A 317 -16.54 0.94 -11.49
C LEU A 317 -15.70 2.14 -11.94
N ILE A 318 -16.23 2.90 -12.88
CA ILE A 318 -15.61 4.13 -13.39
C ILE A 318 -16.61 5.27 -13.16
N ILE A 319 -16.16 6.34 -12.50
CA ILE A 319 -16.97 7.53 -12.26
C ILE A 319 -16.26 8.76 -12.83
N THR A 320 -16.92 9.43 -13.77
CA THR A 320 -16.51 10.71 -14.34
C THR A 320 -17.73 11.59 -14.55
N CYS A 321 -18.17 12.22 -13.47
CA CYS A 321 -19.31 13.13 -13.47
C CYS A 321 -18.83 14.55 -13.17
N ARG A 322 -19.58 15.54 -13.66
CA ARG A 322 -19.28 16.96 -13.36
C ARG A 322 -19.53 17.31 -11.89
N GLU A 323 -20.58 16.74 -11.29
CA GLU A 323 -21.00 17.00 -9.91
C GLU A 323 -21.42 15.69 -9.22
N PRO A 324 -20.46 14.81 -8.86
CA PRO A 324 -20.83 13.60 -8.17
C PRO A 324 -21.26 13.94 -6.73
N THR A 325 -22.37 13.37 -6.26
CA THR A 325 -22.75 13.45 -4.84
C THR A 325 -22.31 12.20 -4.11
N TRP A 326 -22.03 12.35 -2.81
CA TRP A 326 -21.57 11.27 -1.95
C TRP A 326 -22.52 10.05 -1.95
N GLU A 327 -23.82 10.31 -1.88
CA GLU A 327 -24.88 9.30 -1.87
C GLU A 327 -24.87 8.44 -3.14
N LYS A 328 -24.72 9.08 -4.30
CA LYS A 328 -24.63 8.40 -5.60
C LYS A 328 -23.40 7.51 -5.65
N ILE A 329 -22.25 8.03 -5.21
CA ILE A 329 -21.00 7.26 -5.18
C ILE A 329 -21.14 6.01 -4.30
N ILE A 330 -21.71 6.14 -3.09
CA ILE A 330 -21.94 4.99 -2.21
C ILE A 330 -22.83 3.95 -2.88
N LEU A 331 -23.94 4.40 -3.49
CA LEU A 331 -24.89 3.50 -4.15
C LEU A 331 -24.22 2.73 -5.31
N LEU A 332 -23.30 3.36 -6.03
CA LEU A 332 -22.52 2.68 -7.06
C LEU A 332 -21.47 1.72 -6.48
N ILE A 333 -20.80 2.10 -5.37
CA ILE A 333 -19.85 1.25 -4.65
C ILE A 333 -20.55 0.01 -4.09
N SER A 334 -21.83 0.10 -3.68
CA SER A 334 -22.55 -1.04 -3.16
C SER A 334 -22.78 -2.14 -4.20
N GLN A 335 -22.77 -1.80 -5.49
CA GLN A 335 -22.93 -2.75 -6.61
C GLN A 335 -21.65 -3.50 -6.98
N LEU A 336 -20.50 -3.12 -6.40
CA LEU A 336 -19.22 -3.79 -6.66
C LEU A 336 -19.11 -5.12 -5.92
N VAL A 337 -18.55 -6.12 -6.60
CA VAL A 337 -18.15 -7.39 -5.98
C VAL A 337 -17.01 -7.19 -4.96
N PRO A 338 -16.80 -8.15 -4.04
CA PRO A 338 -15.66 -8.16 -3.15
C PRO A 338 -14.33 -8.00 -3.88
N ASN A 339 -13.47 -7.09 -3.42
CA ASN A 339 -12.20 -6.75 -4.07
C ASN A 339 -12.35 -6.10 -5.46
N GLY A 340 -13.55 -5.66 -5.83
CA GLY A 340 -13.77 -4.85 -7.02
C GLY A 340 -12.95 -3.57 -6.97
N SER A 341 -12.41 -3.14 -8.12
CA SER A 341 -11.62 -1.91 -8.21
C SER A 341 -12.43 -0.79 -8.82
N PHE A 342 -12.33 0.41 -8.28
CA PHE A 342 -12.96 1.56 -8.91
C PHE A 342 -12.05 2.77 -8.99
N ALA A 343 -12.30 3.58 -10.01
CA ALA A 343 -11.56 4.79 -10.29
C ALA A 343 -12.53 5.96 -10.49
N VAL A 344 -12.30 7.05 -9.75
CA VAL A 344 -13.05 8.30 -9.86
C VAL A 344 -12.13 9.35 -10.44
N TYR A 345 -12.46 9.93 -11.58
CA TYR A 345 -11.70 11.03 -12.16
C TYR A 345 -12.44 12.36 -11.97
N HIS A 346 -11.68 13.40 -11.64
CA HIS A 346 -12.15 14.77 -11.60
C HIS A 346 -11.01 15.75 -11.91
N TYR A 347 -11.32 16.88 -12.56
CA TYR A 347 -10.29 17.86 -12.93
C TYR A 347 -9.76 18.65 -11.72
N SER A 348 -10.60 18.88 -10.71
CA SER A 348 -10.22 19.57 -9.46
C SER A 348 -9.81 18.59 -8.37
N SER A 349 -8.63 18.82 -7.77
CA SER A 349 -8.11 18.06 -6.64
C SER A 349 -8.90 18.27 -5.35
N SER A 350 -9.49 19.46 -5.15
CA SER A 350 -10.25 19.77 -3.93
C SER A 350 -11.42 18.81 -3.74
N TYR A 351 -12.14 18.52 -4.82
CA TYR A 351 -13.27 17.60 -4.81
C TYR A 351 -12.84 16.16 -4.46
N LEU A 352 -11.78 15.65 -5.09
CA LEU A 352 -11.29 14.30 -4.78
C LEU A 352 -10.69 14.19 -3.38
N SER A 353 -10.15 15.28 -2.84
CA SER A 353 -9.63 15.32 -1.48
C SER A 353 -10.74 15.19 -0.44
N GLU A 354 -11.88 15.85 -0.68
CA GLU A 354 -13.08 15.70 0.14
C GLU A 354 -13.64 14.27 0.05
N LEU A 355 -13.77 13.74 -1.17
CA LEU A 355 -14.21 12.36 -1.39
C LEU A 355 -13.26 11.34 -0.73
N HIS A 356 -11.95 11.55 -0.84
CA HIS A 356 -10.92 10.75 -0.18
C HIS A 356 -11.13 10.73 1.35
N TYR A 357 -11.39 11.89 1.95
CA TYR A 357 -11.71 11.98 3.37
C TYR A 357 -13.00 11.23 3.76
N MET A 358 -14.05 11.32 2.96
CA MET A 358 -15.30 10.58 3.21
C MET A 358 -15.11 9.06 3.07
N LEU A 359 -14.34 8.62 2.07
CA LEU A 359 -14.00 7.21 1.87
C LEU A 359 -13.10 6.65 2.98
N LEU A 360 -12.24 7.47 3.59
CA LEU A 360 -11.48 7.06 4.77
C LEU A 360 -12.38 6.66 5.94
N LYS A 361 -13.55 7.31 6.08
CA LYS A 361 -14.56 6.96 7.10
C LYS A 361 -15.41 5.75 6.71
N CYS A 362 -15.49 5.43 5.42
CA CYS A 362 -16.27 4.29 4.96
C CYS A 362 -15.59 2.95 5.28
N PRO A 363 -16.31 1.99 5.87
CA PRO A 363 -15.79 0.66 6.12
C PRO A 363 -15.81 -0.22 4.86
N LEU A 364 -16.51 0.15 3.78
CA LEU A 364 -16.65 -0.68 2.57
C LEU A 364 -15.46 -0.60 1.59
N VAL A 365 -14.46 0.23 1.89
CA VAL A 365 -13.37 0.54 0.96
C VAL A 365 -12.01 0.48 1.64
N ILE A 366 -11.01 0.00 0.90
CA ILE A 366 -9.61 -0.12 1.30
C ILE A 366 -8.69 0.42 0.20
N ALA A 367 -7.40 0.61 0.54
CA ALA A 367 -6.36 0.99 -0.41
C ALA A 367 -6.73 2.22 -1.27
N ILE A 368 -7.16 3.29 -0.61
CA ILE A 368 -7.53 4.55 -1.27
C ILE A 368 -6.24 5.28 -1.69
N GLN A 369 -6.15 5.67 -2.96
CA GLN A 369 -4.97 6.34 -3.54
C GLN A 369 -5.43 7.51 -4.42
N LEU A 370 -4.87 8.70 -4.19
CA LEU A 370 -5.10 9.88 -5.02
C LEU A 370 -3.86 10.14 -5.89
N GLU A 371 -4.03 10.10 -7.20
CA GLU A 371 -2.97 10.26 -8.19
C GLU A 371 -3.24 11.46 -9.11
N GLU A 372 -2.20 12.24 -9.43
CA GLU A 372 -2.24 13.31 -10.42
C GLU A 372 -1.65 12.84 -11.75
N CYS A 373 -2.31 13.19 -12.86
CA CYS A 373 -1.81 12.95 -14.21
C CYS A 373 -1.17 14.21 -14.78
N SER A 374 0.10 14.13 -15.20
CA SER A 374 0.74 15.18 -15.99
C SER A 374 1.45 14.59 -17.20
N GLN A 375 1.46 15.32 -18.31
CA GLN A 375 2.13 14.92 -19.54
C GLN A 375 2.93 16.09 -20.09
N LEU A 376 4.23 15.88 -20.30
CA LEU A 376 5.14 16.85 -20.89
C LEU A 376 5.68 16.33 -22.22
N GLU A 377 5.24 16.93 -23.32
CA GLU A 377 5.80 16.61 -24.64
C GLU A 377 7.24 17.13 -24.76
N HIS A 378 8.12 16.31 -25.32
CA HIS A 378 9.50 16.70 -25.60
C HIS A 378 9.73 16.83 -27.10
N GLN A 379 10.43 17.88 -27.50
CA GLN A 379 11.03 17.94 -28.82
C GLN A 379 12.27 17.06 -28.81
N MET A 380 12.29 16.03 -29.65
CA MET A 380 13.42 15.10 -29.77
C MET A 380 14.08 15.28 -31.13
N ILE A 381 14.97 16.28 -31.22
CA ILE A 381 15.78 16.57 -32.40
C ILE A 381 17.23 16.62 -31.96
N SER A 382 18.12 15.94 -32.70
CA SER A 382 19.55 15.91 -32.38
C SER A 382 20.11 17.33 -32.19
N GLY A 383 20.75 17.58 -31.04
CA GLY A 383 21.30 18.88 -30.64
C GLY A 383 20.29 19.97 -30.29
N ARG A 384 18.98 19.67 -30.27
CA ARG A 384 17.86 20.61 -30.01
C ARG A 384 16.74 19.95 -29.21
N SER A 385 17.10 19.09 -28.26
CA SER A 385 16.14 18.39 -27.40
C SER A 385 15.76 19.27 -26.21
N HIS A 386 14.48 19.57 -26.06
CA HIS A 386 13.95 20.33 -24.93
C HIS A 386 12.47 19.99 -24.71
N PRO A 387 11.93 20.18 -23.48
CA PRO A 387 10.49 20.07 -23.25
C PRO A 387 9.73 21.15 -24.02
N ASN A 388 8.50 20.86 -24.39
CA ASN A 388 7.60 21.83 -24.98
C ASN A 388 7.00 22.72 -23.88
N MET A 389 7.21 24.04 -23.98
CA MET A 389 6.86 24.99 -22.92
C MET A 389 5.35 25.31 -22.85
N SER A 390 4.55 24.86 -23.83
CA SER A 390 3.12 25.16 -23.95
C SER A 390 2.20 23.98 -23.63
N SER A 391 2.68 22.94 -22.93
CA SER A 391 1.83 21.80 -22.56
C SER A 391 0.86 22.16 -21.43
N LEU A 392 -0.31 21.53 -21.43
CA LEU A 392 -1.23 21.61 -20.28
C LEU A 392 -0.53 21.08 -19.02
N PRO A 393 -0.57 21.81 -17.89
CA PRO A 393 0.17 21.46 -16.69
C PRO A 393 -0.37 20.20 -16.00
N THR A 394 -1.68 19.94 -16.10
CA THR A 394 -2.34 18.79 -15.49
C THR A 394 -3.41 18.22 -16.41
N GLY A 395 -3.50 16.89 -16.45
CA GLY A 395 -4.57 16.13 -17.07
C GLY A 395 -5.71 15.81 -16.09
N GLY A 396 -5.68 16.38 -14.88
CA GLY A 396 -6.62 16.13 -13.79
C GLY A 396 -6.14 15.03 -12.83
N PHE A 397 -7.05 14.63 -11.93
CA PHE A 397 -6.74 13.76 -10.80
C PHE A 397 -7.60 12.50 -10.86
N VAL A 398 -7.05 11.38 -10.40
CA VAL A 398 -7.74 10.09 -10.34
C VAL A 398 -7.62 9.54 -8.93
N LEU A 399 -8.76 9.20 -8.35
CA LEU A 399 -8.86 8.51 -7.08
C LEU A 399 -9.11 7.02 -7.35
N SER A 400 -8.13 6.17 -7.03
CA SER A 400 -8.28 4.72 -7.05
C SER A 400 -8.67 4.20 -5.69
N VAL A 401 -9.59 3.26 -5.69
CA VAL A 401 -10.08 2.63 -4.47
C VAL A 401 -10.35 1.17 -4.76
N ARG A 402 -10.09 0.32 -3.77
CA ARG A 402 -10.55 -1.06 -3.80
C ARG A 402 -11.70 -1.25 -2.85
N GLU A 403 -12.69 -1.98 -3.31
CA GLU A 403 -13.74 -2.52 -2.48
C GLU A 403 -13.11 -3.50 -1.48
N GLY A 404 -13.52 -3.37 -0.22
CA GLY A 404 -13.16 -4.33 0.82
C GLY A 404 -13.59 -3.84 2.18
N GLU A 405 -14.04 -4.74 3.05
CA GLU A 405 -14.39 -4.37 4.41
C GLU A 405 -13.13 -4.04 5.22
N LYS A 406 -13.04 -2.79 5.70
CA LYS A 406 -12.17 -2.43 6.81
C LYS A 406 -12.65 -3.25 8.00
N THR A 407 -11.85 -4.20 8.47
CA THR A 407 -12.08 -4.86 9.74
C THR A 407 -12.32 -3.78 10.80
N GLU A 408 -13.50 -3.77 11.44
CA GLU A 408 -13.72 -2.92 12.62
C GLU A 408 -12.57 -3.21 13.59
N GLN A 409 -11.72 -2.21 13.80
CA GLN A 409 -10.75 -2.26 14.87
C GLN A 409 -11.57 -2.32 16.16
N SER A 410 -11.61 -3.52 16.73
CA SER A 410 -12.23 -3.87 18.01
C SER A 410 -12.14 -2.73 19.02
N SER A 411 -13.18 -2.57 19.86
CA SER A 411 -13.49 -1.47 20.82
C SER A 411 -12.38 -0.97 21.76
N TYR A 412 -11.14 -1.43 21.59
CA TYR A 412 -9.92 -1.02 22.26
C TYR A 412 -9.25 0.21 21.60
N VAL A 413 -10.00 1.03 20.84
CA VAL A 413 -9.53 2.27 20.19
C VAL A 413 -8.89 3.26 21.18
N ILE A 414 -9.25 3.19 22.46
CA ILE A 414 -8.63 4.01 23.53
C ILE A 414 -7.15 3.63 23.73
N PHE A 415 -6.80 2.34 23.66
CA PHE A 415 -5.42 1.89 23.84
C PHE A 415 -4.53 2.18 22.62
N GLN A 416 -5.12 2.26 21.43
CA GLN A 416 -4.37 2.50 20.18
C GLN A 416 -4.11 3.98 19.88
N LYS A 417 -4.77 4.91 20.59
CA LYS A 417 -4.53 6.34 20.41
C LYS A 417 -3.24 6.75 21.15
N PRO A 418 -2.26 7.37 20.45
CA PRO A 418 -1.03 7.79 21.08
C PRO A 418 -1.28 8.96 22.04
N HIS A 419 -1.23 8.69 23.34
CA HIS A 419 -1.32 9.65 24.44
C HIS A 419 0.07 10.08 24.92
N THR A 420 0.97 10.38 23.98
CA THR A 420 2.40 10.61 24.23
C THR A 420 2.66 11.75 25.23
N ALA A 421 1.96 12.88 25.09
CA ALA A 421 2.13 14.05 25.95
C ALA A 421 1.63 13.81 27.39
N SER A 422 0.47 13.17 27.56
CA SER A 422 -0.08 12.88 28.88
C SER A 422 0.71 11.80 29.63
N LEU A 423 1.24 10.81 28.91
CA LEU A 423 2.16 9.81 29.48
C LEU A 423 3.48 10.45 29.95
N LEU A 424 4.03 11.40 29.19
CA LEU A 424 5.24 12.14 29.58
C LEU A 424 5.01 13.02 30.81
N ALA A 425 3.86 13.71 30.89
CA ALA A 425 3.50 14.53 32.05
C ALA A 425 3.31 13.68 33.33
N ALA A 426 2.62 12.54 33.21
CA ALA A 426 2.46 11.59 34.30
C ALA A 426 3.82 11.03 34.77
N PHE A 427 4.75 10.81 33.84
CA PHE A 427 6.11 10.37 34.12
C PHE A 427 6.93 11.39 34.93
N LEU A 428 6.94 12.65 34.50
CA LEU A 428 7.59 13.74 35.25
C LEU A 428 7.02 13.85 36.66
N GLY A 429 5.69 13.74 36.80
CA GLY A 429 5.01 13.70 38.10
C GLY A 429 5.43 12.52 38.97
N LEU A 430 5.56 11.32 38.40
CA LEU A 430 5.97 10.12 39.13
C LEU A 430 7.42 10.22 39.64
N ILE A 431 8.36 10.73 38.83
CA ILE A 431 9.75 10.93 39.28
C ILE A 431 9.79 11.91 40.45
N VAL A 432 9.12 13.06 40.32
CA VAL A 432 9.08 14.08 41.38
C VAL A 432 8.45 13.50 42.65
N TYR A 433 7.39 12.69 42.51
CA TYR A 433 6.76 12.01 43.64
C TYR A 433 7.70 11.00 44.33
N LEU A 434 8.40 10.15 43.56
CA LEU A 434 9.34 9.17 44.10
C LEU A 434 10.55 9.84 44.77
N ALA A 435 11.07 10.92 44.16
CA ALA A 435 12.15 11.73 44.73
C ALA A 435 11.71 12.40 46.04
N TRP A 436 10.47 12.89 46.10
CA TRP A 436 9.91 13.49 47.31
C TRP A 436 9.67 12.46 48.43
N ARG A 437 9.21 11.25 48.09
CA ARG A 437 8.91 10.20 49.08
C ARG A 437 10.18 9.60 49.70
N ASN A 438 11.33 9.73 49.04
CA ASN A 438 12.57 9.18 49.56
C ASN A 438 13.05 10.01 50.75
N GLU A 439 12.73 9.56 51.97
CA GLU A 439 13.25 10.13 53.20
C GLU A 439 14.78 10.01 53.21
N GLN A 440 15.49 11.12 53.35
CA GLN A 440 16.95 11.24 53.28
C GLN A 440 17.71 10.57 54.45
N GLY A 441 17.13 9.54 55.09
CA GLY A 441 17.62 8.97 56.36
C GLY A 441 18.03 7.50 56.34
N THR A 442 18.07 6.80 55.19
CA THR A 442 18.50 5.39 55.13
C THR A 442 19.89 5.20 54.52
N ASP A 443 20.50 4.04 54.79
CA ASP A 443 21.84 3.60 54.38
C ASP A 443 22.25 4.08 52.98
N THR A 444 23.50 4.55 52.83
CA THR A 444 24.06 5.05 51.56
C THR A 444 23.86 4.07 50.40
N VAL A 445 23.99 2.77 50.67
CA VAL A 445 23.78 1.69 49.70
C VAL A 445 22.33 1.63 49.21
N SER A 446 21.35 1.79 50.12
CA SER A 446 19.93 1.80 49.78
C SER A 446 19.59 2.99 48.87
N ASN A 447 20.14 4.17 49.18
CA ASN A 447 19.94 5.39 48.37
C ASN A 447 20.53 5.23 46.96
N VAL A 448 21.71 4.61 46.84
CA VAL A 448 22.34 4.33 45.54
C VAL A 448 21.51 3.33 44.73
N ILE A 449 21.05 2.24 45.34
CA ILE A 449 20.22 1.22 44.66
C ILE A 449 18.91 1.84 44.17
N GLN A 450 18.23 2.62 45.01
CA GLN A 450 17.00 3.31 44.62
C GLN A 450 17.24 4.34 43.52
N GLY A 451 18.34 5.09 43.57
CA GLY A 451 18.73 6.02 42.50
C GLY A 451 18.94 5.31 41.16
N ILE A 452 19.63 4.17 41.16
CA ILE A 452 19.83 3.35 39.96
C ILE A 452 18.47 2.84 39.44
N LEU A 453 17.62 2.27 40.29
CA LEU A 453 16.29 1.78 39.90
C LEU A 453 15.41 2.90 39.31
N CYS A 454 15.42 4.09 39.92
CA CYS A 454 14.67 5.24 39.42
C CYS A 454 15.22 5.78 38.09
N SER A 455 16.53 5.68 37.84
CA SER A 455 17.14 6.12 36.57
C SER A 455 16.83 5.18 35.39
N CYS A 456 16.49 3.92 35.66
CA CYS A 456 16.00 2.97 34.64
C CYS A 456 14.59 3.30 34.12
N LEU A 457 13.72 3.91 34.94
CA LEU A 457 12.33 4.23 34.57
C LEU A 457 12.20 5.14 33.32
N PRO A 458 12.94 6.25 33.20
CA PRO A 458 12.98 7.06 31.97
C PRO A 458 13.24 6.24 30.70
N LEU A 459 14.22 5.34 30.75
CA LEU A 459 14.58 4.53 29.59
C LEU A 459 13.48 3.54 29.20
N LEU A 460 12.84 2.90 30.18
CA LEU A 460 11.72 1.99 29.93
C LEU A 460 10.51 2.69 29.32
N ILE A 461 10.19 3.89 29.80
CA ILE A 461 9.08 4.70 29.30
C ILE A 461 9.39 5.24 27.90
N TYR A 462 10.62 5.72 27.68
CA TYR A 462 11.09 6.07 26.34
C TYR A 462 10.99 4.87 25.38
N GLY A 463 11.38 3.68 25.82
CA GLY A 463 11.25 2.44 25.08
C GLY A 463 9.81 2.15 24.68
N ILE A 464 8.86 2.26 25.62
CA ILE A 464 7.42 2.11 25.35
C ILE A 464 6.95 3.08 24.25
N LEU A 465 7.36 4.35 24.32
CA LEU A 465 6.87 5.40 23.43
C LEU A 465 7.50 5.34 22.03
N GLN A 466 8.82 5.08 21.94
CA GLN A 466 9.61 5.30 20.74
C GLN A 466 10.13 4.03 20.07
N PHE A 467 10.20 2.90 20.77
CA PHE A 467 10.66 1.67 20.11
C PHE A 467 9.69 1.26 19.02
N ARG A 468 10.25 0.77 17.92
CA ARG A 468 9.48 0.25 16.81
C ARG A 468 8.75 -1.02 17.23
N ASP A 469 7.56 -1.22 16.68
CA ASP A 469 6.81 -2.46 16.89
C ASP A 469 7.58 -3.65 16.30
N GLY A 470 7.90 -4.60 17.17
CA GLY A 470 8.48 -5.88 16.78
C GLY A 470 7.44 -6.84 16.20
N PHE A 471 7.86 -8.09 15.99
CA PHE A 471 6.98 -9.16 15.53
C PHE A 471 5.81 -9.45 16.50
N PHE A 472 6.02 -9.19 17.78
CA PHE A 472 5.00 -9.33 18.81
C PHE A 472 4.21 -8.03 18.96
N GLN A 473 2.93 -8.05 18.56
CA GLN A 473 2.06 -6.86 18.56
C GLN A 473 0.98 -6.87 19.66
N ARG A 474 0.64 -8.03 20.22
CA ARG A 474 -0.48 -8.22 21.17
C ARG A 474 -0.01 -8.78 22.51
N PRO A 475 -0.58 -8.38 23.67
CA PRO A 475 -1.86 -7.68 23.84
C PRO A 475 -1.83 -6.19 23.46
N HIS A 476 -0.68 -5.54 23.62
CA HIS A 476 -0.45 -4.19 23.14
C HIS A 476 1.03 -4.03 22.77
N PRO A 477 1.39 -3.27 21.71
CA PRO A 477 2.79 -3.12 21.33
C PRO A 477 3.65 -2.50 22.45
N ALA A 478 3.06 -1.63 23.27
CA ALA A 478 3.73 -1.09 24.47
C ALA A 478 4.29 -2.17 25.41
N VAL A 479 3.62 -3.32 25.56
CA VAL A 479 4.10 -4.41 26.42
C VAL A 479 5.40 -4.98 25.86
N TRP A 480 5.45 -5.23 24.56
CA TRP A 480 6.65 -5.78 23.92
C TRP A 480 7.78 -4.78 23.81
N ARG A 481 7.45 -3.51 23.61
CA ARG A 481 8.43 -2.41 23.70
C ARG A 481 8.99 -2.28 25.12
N LEU A 482 8.16 -2.47 26.15
CA LEU A 482 8.63 -2.54 27.54
C LEU A 482 9.55 -3.74 27.78
N VAL A 483 9.17 -4.93 27.31
CA VAL A 483 10.02 -6.14 27.39
C VAL A 483 11.36 -5.88 26.71
N MET A 484 11.36 -5.30 25.51
CA MET A 484 12.58 -4.90 24.80
C MET A 484 13.40 -3.87 25.59
N GLY A 485 12.76 -2.90 26.24
CA GLY A 485 13.42 -1.95 27.14
C GLY A 485 14.08 -2.62 28.34
N ILE A 486 13.40 -3.60 28.96
CA ILE A 486 13.95 -4.40 30.06
C ILE A 486 15.14 -5.24 29.56
N SER A 487 15.03 -5.87 28.39
CA SER A 487 16.13 -6.62 27.78
C SER A 487 17.34 -5.75 27.47
N LEU A 488 17.13 -4.49 27.05
CA LEU A 488 18.20 -3.53 26.82
C LEU A 488 18.90 -3.15 28.12
N LEU A 489 18.15 -2.89 29.21
CA LEU A 489 18.73 -2.65 30.53
C LEU A 489 19.53 -3.85 31.04
N TYR A 490 19.00 -5.07 30.84
CA TYR A 490 19.71 -6.30 31.19
C TYR A 490 21.01 -6.44 30.42
N LEU A 491 21.00 -6.16 29.11
CA LEU A 491 22.20 -6.17 28.28
C LEU A 491 23.23 -5.12 28.75
N MET A 492 22.78 -3.90 29.07
CA MET A 492 23.65 -2.86 29.62
C MET A 492 24.28 -3.30 30.94
N PHE A 493 23.51 -3.98 31.81
CA PHE A 493 24.02 -4.53 33.05
C PHE A 493 25.04 -5.65 32.83
N LEU A 494 24.81 -6.56 31.88
CA LEU A 494 25.78 -7.60 31.51
C LEU A 494 27.08 -7.01 30.95
N VAL A 495 26.99 -5.99 30.09
CA VAL A 495 28.16 -5.26 29.58
C VAL A 495 28.90 -4.57 30.73
N PHE A 496 28.18 -3.99 31.69
CA PHE A 496 28.80 -3.42 32.89
C PHE A 496 29.54 -4.48 33.71
N LEU A 497 28.91 -5.64 33.97
CA LEU A 497 29.54 -6.76 34.68
C LEU A 497 30.76 -7.32 33.95
N LEU A 498 30.79 -7.27 32.62
CA LEU A 498 31.91 -7.75 31.80
C LEU A 498 33.23 -7.03 32.13
N PHE A 499 33.17 -5.77 32.57
CA PHE A 499 34.34 -4.98 32.97
C PHE A 499 34.69 -5.10 34.46
N GLN A 500 33.92 -5.85 35.25
CA GLN A 500 34.18 -6.04 36.68
C GLN A 500 35.04 -7.28 36.94
N ASN A 501 35.89 -7.20 37.96
CA ASN A 501 36.55 -8.39 38.50
C ASN A 501 35.51 -9.30 39.17
N VAL A 502 35.77 -10.60 39.20
CA VAL A 502 34.85 -11.59 39.81
C VAL A 502 34.51 -11.25 41.26
N SER A 503 35.48 -10.79 42.05
CA SER A 503 35.26 -10.37 43.44
C SER A 503 34.32 -9.17 43.57
N ASP A 504 34.42 -8.22 42.64
CA ASP A 504 33.66 -6.98 42.69
C ASP A 504 32.26 -7.20 42.12
N ALA A 505 32.14 -8.01 41.06
CA ALA A 505 30.86 -8.47 40.52
C ALA A 505 30.01 -9.21 41.59
N ARG A 506 30.64 -10.08 42.39
CA ARG A 506 29.96 -10.77 43.51
C ARG A 506 29.47 -9.80 44.58
N LYS A 507 30.26 -8.77 44.94
CA LYS A 507 29.84 -7.73 45.89
C LYS A 507 28.66 -6.94 45.34
N ILE A 508 28.72 -6.53 44.05
CA ILE A 508 27.66 -5.80 43.36
C ILE A 508 26.34 -6.59 43.39
N ILE A 509 26.39 -7.88 43.09
CA ILE A 509 25.22 -8.77 43.16
C ILE A 509 24.74 -8.95 44.60
N GLY A 510 25.66 -9.07 45.56
CA GLY A 510 25.34 -9.15 46.98
C GLY A 510 24.65 -7.90 47.54
N TYR A 511 24.91 -6.72 46.96
CA TYR A 511 24.18 -5.49 47.31
C TYR A 511 22.73 -5.50 46.80
N MET A 512 22.46 -6.16 45.67
CA MET A 512 21.12 -6.26 45.10
C MET A 512 20.29 -7.39 45.72
N ASP A 513 20.93 -8.53 46.04
CA ASP A 513 20.30 -9.66 46.72
C ASP A 513 21.15 -10.10 47.91
N PRO A 514 20.70 -9.83 49.15
CA PRO A 514 21.40 -10.23 50.37
C PRO A 514 21.65 -11.74 50.48
N LEU A 515 20.87 -12.57 49.78
CA LEU A 515 21.05 -14.03 49.76
C LEU A 515 22.30 -14.47 48.99
N ASN A 516 22.83 -13.60 48.14
CA ASN A 516 23.99 -13.84 47.26
C ASN A 516 25.23 -13.09 47.74
N ALA A 517 25.31 -12.77 49.04
CA ALA A 517 26.40 -12.03 49.68
C ALA A 517 27.74 -12.82 49.75
N GLY A 518 28.26 -13.25 48.59
CA GLY A 518 29.62 -13.75 48.42
C GLY A 518 29.93 -15.13 48.97
N GLN A 519 28.96 -15.83 49.55
CA GLN A 519 29.16 -17.21 50.01
C GLN A 519 29.12 -18.19 48.82
N PRO A 520 30.09 -19.13 48.71
CA PRO A 520 29.99 -20.19 47.74
C PRO A 520 28.70 -20.97 47.96
N LEU A 521 28.06 -21.37 46.86
CA LEU A 521 26.89 -22.24 46.89
C LEU A 521 27.32 -23.56 47.55
N PRO A 522 26.52 -24.14 48.48
CA PRO A 522 26.79 -25.49 48.95
C PRO A 522 26.69 -26.44 47.74
N ASP A 523 27.81 -27.09 47.40
CA ASP A 523 27.87 -28.06 46.31
C ASP A 523 26.92 -29.22 46.64
N ARG A 524 25.83 -29.34 45.86
CA ARG A 524 24.99 -30.54 45.87
C ARG A 524 25.43 -31.38 44.69
N SER A 525 26.11 -32.48 44.95
CA SER A 525 26.47 -33.48 43.95
C SER A 525 25.31 -34.47 43.80
N TYR A 526 24.51 -34.31 42.74
CA TYR A 526 23.36 -35.18 42.48
C TYR A 526 23.77 -36.61 42.04
N GLY A 527 24.97 -36.76 41.45
CA GLY A 527 25.46 -37.99 40.85
C GLY A 527 26.37 -38.88 41.70
N GLU A 528 26.45 -38.72 43.03
CA GLU A 528 27.30 -39.57 43.88
C GLU A 528 26.74 -40.99 44.10
N ASP A 529 25.42 -41.13 44.29
CA ASP A 529 24.74 -42.42 44.41
C ASP A 529 23.50 -42.46 43.49
N CYS A 530 23.63 -43.17 42.37
CA CYS A 530 22.58 -43.25 41.35
C CYS A 530 21.61 -44.42 41.53
N ARG A 531 21.60 -45.08 42.68
CA ARG A 531 20.62 -46.13 42.98
C ARG A 531 19.25 -45.48 43.23
N LEU A 532 18.25 -45.90 42.46
CA LEU A 532 16.85 -45.47 42.65
C LEU A 532 16.25 -46.00 43.95
N TRP A 533 16.70 -47.18 44.39
CA TRP A 533 16.24 -47.84 45.61
C TRP A 533 17.41 -48.01 46.58
N THR A 534 17.40 -47.26 47.67
CA THR A 534 18.41 -47.27 48.73
C THR A 534 17.74 -47.58 50.07
N PRO A 535 17.51 -48.85 50.42
CA PRO A 535 16.82 -49.21 51.66
C PRO A 535 17.64 -48.88 52.92
N ASP A 536 18.95 -48.68 52.76
CA ASP A 536 19.89 -48.40 53.85
C ASP A 536 19.94 -46.92 54.27
N ASN A 537 19.23 -46.03 53.57
CA ASN A 537 19.24 -44.59 53.83
C ASN A 537 18.24 -44.19 54.94
N PRO A 538 18.66 -43.35 55.92
CA PRO A 538 17.81 -42.96 57.05
C PRO A 538 16.65 -42.03 56.68
N GLU A 539 16.73 -41.32 55.54
CA GLU A 539 15.70 -40.38 55.08
C GLU A 539 14.59 -41.06 54.23
N GLY A 540 14.75 -42.33 53.87
CA GLY A 540 13.77 -43.10 53.10
C GLY A 540 14.39 -44.04 52.06
N SER A 541 13.59 -44.93 51.49
CA SER A 541 14.06 -45.92 50.52
C SER A 541 14.20 -45.39 49.08
N LEU A 542 13.62 -44.23 48.77
CA LEU A 542 13.61 -43.56 47.47
C LEU A 542 14.20 -42.13 47.53
N VAL A 543 15.13 -41.89 48.46
CA VAL A 543 15.64 -40.54 48.76
C VAL A 543 16.15 -39.83 47.50
N ASN A 544 16.99 -40.52 46.70
CA ASN A 544 17.58 -39.98 45.47
C ASN A 544 16.52 -39.56 44.43
N LEU A 545 15.41 -40.29 44.32
CA LEU A 545 14.31 -39.94 43.42
C LEU A 545 13.49 -38.77 43.97
N THR A 546 13.20 -38.75 45.28
CA THR A 546 12.45 -37.65 45.91
C THR A 546 13.23 -36.34 45.96
N SER A 547 14.56 -36.41 46.04
CA SER A 547 15.44 -35.23 45.97
C SER A 547 15.60 -34.68 44.55
N ALA A 548 15.50 -35.55 43.53
CA ALA A 548 15.50 -35.14 42.12
C ALA A 548 14.17 -34.49 41.70
N LEU A 549 13.05 -34.95 42.26
CA LEU A 549 11.70 -34.39 42.04
C LEU A 549 11.46 -33.05 42.78
N ASP A 550 12.36 -32.08 42.64
CA ASP A 550 12.24 -30.73 43.21
C ASP A 550 11.71 -29.73 42.16
N ALA A 551 11.76 -28.43 42.48
CA ALA A 551 11.38 -27.32 41.60
C ALA A 551 12.08 -27.33 40.23
N PHE A 552 13.17 -28.08 40.07
CA PHE A 552 13.89 -28.27 38.81
C PHE A 552 13.05 -29.00 37.75
N VAL A 553 12.25 -29.99 38.11
CA VAL A 553 11.31 -30.68 37.18
C VAL A 553 10.33 -29.68 36.56
N VAL A 554 9.79 -28.77 37.39
CA VAL A 554 8.88 -27.73 36.94
C VAL A 554 9.61 -26.70 36.07
N ALA A 555 10.85 -26.36 36.43
CA ALA A 555 11.67 -25.42 35.66
C ALA A 555 12.05 -25.97 34.28
N HIS A 556 12.47 -27.24 34.17
CA HIS A 556 12.77 -27.90 32.89
C HIS A 556 11.52 -27.98 32.01
N THR A 557 10.41 -28.47 32.56
CA THR A 557 9.14 -28.59 31.82
C THR A 557 8.66 -27.23 31.30
N LEU A 558 8.68 -26.18 32.14
CA LEU A 558 8.28 -24.83 31.73
C LEU A 558 9.28 -24.18 30.76
N GLY A 559 10.59 -24.40 30.95
CA GLY A 559 11.62 -23.89 30.07
C GLY A 559 11.46 -24.39 28.64
N TRP A 560 11.29 -25.71 28.48
CA TRP A 560 11.05 -26.33 27.18
C TRP A 560 9.69 -25.99 26.59
N PHE A 561 8.66 -25.79 27.41
CA PHE A 561 7.38 -25.24 26.97
C PHE A 561 7.54 -23.85 26.33
N VAL A 562 8.27 -22.93 26.97
CA VAL A 562 8.51 -21.58 26.43
C VAL A 562 9.37 -21.64 25.16
N LYS A 563 10.45 -22.44 25.16
CA LYS A 563 11.27 -22.65 23.96
C LYS A 563 10.44 -23.18 22.78
N ALA A 564 9.48 -24.08 23.06
CA ALA A 564 8.57 -24.60 22.04
C ALA A 564 7.65 -23.53 21.45
N LEU A 565 7.16 -22.57 22.26
CA LEU A 565 6.38 -21.43 21.76
C LEU A 565 7.20 -20.47 20.87
N MET A 566 8.52 -20.39 21.09
CA MET A 566 9.43 -19.53 20.33
C MET A 566 9.88 -20.17 19.01
N ILE A 567 10.41 -21.40 19.05
CA ILE A 567 11.03 -22.07 17.90
C ILE A 567 9.98 -22.73 17.00
N ARG A 568 8.90 -23.26 17.61
CA ARG A 568 7.69 -23.82 16.94
C ARG A 568 7.94 -24.99 15.99
N ASP A 569 9.13 -25.58 16.02
CA ASP A 569 9.52 -26.71 15.19
C ASP A 569 10.00 -27.86 16.06
N ARG A 570 9.34 -29.00 15.91
CA ARG A 570 9.57 -30.19 16.73
C ARG A 570 10.99 -30.70 16.56
N ILE A 571 11.52 -30.76 15.34
CA ILE A 571 12.81 -31.40 15.08
C ILE A 571 13.94 -30.58 15.69
N VAL A 572 13.91 -29.26 15.50
CA VAL A 572 14.90 -28.35 16.08
C VAL A 572 14.89 -28.42 17.61
N LEU A 573 13.72 -28.45 18.23
CA LEU A 573 13.58 -28.53 19.70
C LEU A 573 14.13 -29.83 20.29
N TRP A 574 13.86 -30.96 19.63
CA TRP A 574 14.41 -32.25 20.07
C TRP A 574 15.92 -32.34 19.90
N LEU A 575 16.45 -31.82 18.80
CA LEU A 575 17.90 -31.77 18.57
C LEU A 575 18.58 -30.88 19.62
N ALA A 576 18.03 -29.71 19.92
CA ALA A 576 18.52 -28.83 20.99
C ALA A 576 18.46 -29.54 22.35
N SER A 577 17.33 -30.18 22.68
CA SER A 577 17.17 -30.87 23.97
C SER A 577 18.17 -31.99 24.16
N ALA A 578 18.33 -32.88 23.19
CA ALA A 578 19.32 -33.96 23.27
C ALA A 578 20.76 -33.43 23.27
N LEU A 579 21.02 -32.31 22.58
CA LEU A 579 22.35 -31.69 22.56
C LEU A 579 22.71 -31.07 23.91
N PHE A 580 21.74 -30.45 24.60
CA PHE A 580 21.97 -29.88 25.94
C PHE A 580 22.36 -30.96 26.96
N GLU A 581 21.65 -32.09 27.00
CA GLU A 581 21.99 -33.24 27.87
C GLU A 581 23.39 -33.79 27.55
N LEU A 582 23.77 -33.83 26.27
CA LEU A 582 25.11 -34.22 25.85
C LEU A 582 26.17 -33.23 26.35
N LEU A 583 25.87 -31.92 26.30
CA LEU A 583 26.78 -30.89 26.80
C LEU A 583 26.98 -31.00 28.32
N GLU A 584 25.93 -31.28 29.09
CA GLU A 584 26.04 -31.51 30.53
C GLU A 584 26.92 -32.72 30.84
N TYR A 585 26.70 -33.84 30.14
CA TYR A 585 27.54 -35.03 30.30
C TYR A 585 29.02 -34.78 29.97
N LEU A 586 29.29 -34.00 28.91
CA LEU A 586 30.66 -33.65 28.50
C LEU A 586 31.32 -32.65 29.46
N LEU A 587 30.55 -31.75 30.07
CA LEU A 587 31.04 -30.65 30.91
C LEU A 587 30.92 -30.91 32.42
N LYS A 588 30.47 -32.10 32.85
CA LYS A 588 30.40 -32.50 34.27
C LYS A 588 31.71 -32.35 35.05
N GLY A 589 32.86 -32.43 34.36
CA GLY A 589 34.17 -32.22 34.98
C GLY A 589 34.48 -30.74 35.27
N MET A 590 33.80 -29.81 34.60
CA MET A 590 33.97 -28.37 34.79
C MET A 590 32.98 -27.79 35.81
N LEU A 591 31.75 -28.33 35.85
CA LEU A 591 30.69 -27.87 36.72
C LEU A 591 30.11 -29.05 37.53
N PRO A 592 30.28 -29.07 38.87
CA PRO A 592 29.75 -30.13 39.73
C PRO A 592 28.23 -30.28 39.66
N ASN A 593 27.52 -29.19 39.32
CA ASN A 593 26.06 -29.19 39.16
C ASN A 593 25.58 -30.06 37.99
N PHE A 594 26.41 -30.29 36.97
CA PHE A 594 26.09 -31.15 35.82
C PHE A 594 26.43 -32.62 36.08
N ASN A 595 26.96 -32.95 37.26
CA ASN A 595 27.19 -34.34 37.64
C ASN A 595 25.88 -34.94 38.16
N GLU A 596 25.04 -35.36 37.23
CA GLU A 596 23.74 -35.98 37.46
C GLU A 596 23.77 -37.47 37.13
N CYS A 597 22.75 -38.19 37.61
CA CYS A 597 22.62 -39.61 37.33
C CYS A 597 22.14 -39.87 35.91
N TRP A 598 22.57 -40.98 35.30
CA TRP A 598 22.16 -41.32 33.93
C TRP A 598 20.64 -41.39 33.74
N TRP A 599 19.91 -41.82 34.76
CA TRP A 599 18.45 -41.89 34.72
C TRP A 599 17.79 -40.52 34.93
N ASP A 600 18.48 -39.58 35.59
CA ASP A 600 18.02 -38.22 35.77
C ASP A 600 18.04 -37.50 34.41
N SER A 601 19.22 -37.41 33.79
CA SER A 601 19.39 -36.74 32.50
C SER A 601 18.60 -37.41 31.35
N ILE A 602 18.63 -38.74 31.23
CA ILE A 602 17.96 -39.43 30.11
C ILE A 602 16.46 -39.63 30.36
N ILE A 603 16.08 -40.16 31.52
CA ILE A 603 14.68 -40.55 31.75
C ILE A 603 13.88 -39.37 32.28
N LEU A 604 14.37 -38.71 33.34
CA LEU A 604 13.63 -37.62 33.97
C LEU A 604 13.65 -36.35 33.11
N ASP A 605 14.82 -35.86 32.72
CA ASP A 605 14.92 -34.59 31.99
C ASP A 605 14.58 -34.74 30.52
N LEU A 606 15.32 -35.54 29.74
CA LEU A 606 15.08 -35.67 28.30
C LEU A 606 13.71 -36.28 27.96
N LEU A 607 13.37 -37.44 28.53
CA LEU A 607 12.18 -38.20 28.15
C LEU A 607 10.91 -37.83 28.93
N CYS A 608 11.00 -37.22 30.11
CA CYS A 608 9.82 -36.77 30.85
C CYS A 608 9.64 -35.25 30.77
N CYS A 609 10.51 -34.46 31.41
CA CYS A 609 10.36 -33.01 31.53
C CYS A 609 10.36 -32.31 30.16
N ASN A 610 11.40 -32.55 29.37
CA ASN A 610 11.66 -31.86 28.10
C ASN A 610 10.63 -32.30 27.05
N LEU A 611 10.38 -33.62 26.93
CA LEU A 611 9.32 -34.17 26.08
C LEU A 611 7.95 -33.54 26.38
N VAL A 612 7.54 -33.52 27.65
CA VAL A 612 6.24 -32.99 28.07
C VAL A 612 6.17 -31.48 27.78
N GLY A 613 7.23 -30.73 28.10
CA GLY A 613 7.32 -29.31 27.81
C GLY A 613 7.17 -29.00 26.31
N ILE A 614 7.96 -29.69 25.46
CA ILE A 614 7.95 -29.53 24.00
C ILE A 614 6.57 -29.85 23.43
N GLU A 615 6.00 -31.00 23.78
CA GLU A 615 4.72 -31.43 23.22
C GLU A 615 3.56 -30.55 23.68
N LEU A 616 3.52 -30.16 24.95
CA LEU A 616 2.51 -29.20 25.45
C LEU A 616 2.62 -27.85 24.74
N GLY A 617 3.84 -27.35 24.49
CA GLY A 617 4.07 -26.10 23.78
C GLY A 617 3.60 -26.17 22.32
N LEU A 618 3.95 -27.25 21.62
CA LEU A 618 3.54 -27.46 20.22
C LEU A 618 2.02 -27.70 20.08
N VAL A 619 1.40 -28.40 21.04
CA VAL A 619 -0.06 -28.55 21.11
C VAL A 619 -0.72 -27.20 21.37
N ALA A 620 -0.19 -26.39 22.29
CA ALA A 620 -0.70 -25.04 22.53
C ALA A 620 -0.65 -24.19 21.25
N CYS A 621 0.44 -24.22 20.49
CA CYS A 621 0.52 -23.56 19.18
C CYS A 621 -0.56 -24.07 18.20
N LYS A 622 -0.75 -25.39 18.07
CA LYS A 622 -1.78 -25.96 17.18
C LYS A 622 -3.21 -25.55 17.59
N VAL A 623 -3.51 -25.58 18.89
CA VAL A 623 -4.81 -25.17 19.43
C VAL A 623 -5.05 -23.68 19.17
N LEU A 624 -4.02 -22.85 19.27
CA LEU A 624 -4.12 -21.41 19.04
C LEU A 624 -4.17 -21.05 17.54
N GLN A 625 -3.53 -21.81 16.65
CA GLN A 625 -3.60 -21.65 15.18
C GLN A 625 -4.98 -21.97 14.59
N THR A 626 -5.64 -23.02 15.10
CA THR A 626 -6.91 -23.51 14.52
C THR A 626 -8.09 -22.59 14.79
N LYS A 627 -7.94 -21.57 15.64
CA LYS A 627 -8.96 -20.53 15.84
C LYS A 627 -9.01 -19.61 14.63
N LYS A 628 -9.98 -19.85 13.75
CA LYS A 628 -10.43 -18.83 12.80
C LYS A 628 -11.14 -17.73 13.59
N TYR A 629 -10.63 -16.51 13.55
CA TYR A 629 -11.35 -15.35 14.02
C TYR A 629 -12.63 -15.22 13.18
N SER A 630 -13.79 -15.41 13.79
CA SER A 630 -15.07 -15.01 13.19
C SER A 630 -15.16 -13.50 13.38
N TRP A 631 -15.02 -12.77 12.29
CA TRP A 631 -15.21 -11.31 12.26
C TRP A 631 -16.69 -10.92 12.25
N ARG A 632 -17.60 -11.89 12.20
CA ARG A 632 -19.03 -11.66 12.44
C ARG A 632 -19.26 -11.69 13.94
N GLY A 633 -19.64 -10.54 14.49
CA GLY A 633 -20.04 -10.38 15.87
C GLY A 633 -21.25 -11.24 16.18
N ASP A 634 -21.00 -12.43 16.71
CA ASP A 634 -22.03 -13.22 17.35
C ASP A 634 -22.35 -12.56 18.69
N GLY A 635 -23.62 -12.19 18.87
CA GLY A 635 -24.12 -11.50 20.05
C GLY A 635 -23.93 -12.29 21.35
N ALA A 636 -23.89 -11.55 22.46
CA ALA A 636 -23.84 -12.02 23.85
C ALA A 636 -22.77 -13.09 24.13
N VAL A 637 -21.53 -12.62 24.38
CA VAL A 637 -20.40 -13.46 24.81
C VAL A 637 -20.72 -14.17 26.13
N SER A 638 -20.94 -15.48 26.08
CA SER A 638 -21.05 -16.32 27.28
C SER A 638 -19.73 -16.36 28.05
N LYS A 639 -19.78 -16.34 29.40
CA LYS A 639 -18.59 -16.33 30.30
C LYS A 639 -17.57 -17.46 30.00
N LYS A 640 -18.01 -18.55 29.37
CA LYS A 640 -17.15 -19.68 28.98
C LYS A 640 -16.27 -19.37 27.75
N TYR A 641 -16.74 -18.48 26.86
CA TYR A 641 -16.00 -17.99 25.69
C TYR A 641 -15.11 -16.80 26.04
N PHE A 642 -15.51 -15.98 27.02
CA PHE A 642 -14.72 -14.84 27.54
C PHE A 642 -13.28 -15.23 27.92
N TRP A 643 -13.09 -16.27 28.74
CA TRP A 643 -11.74 -16.70 29.16
C TRP A 643 -10.91 -17.22 27.99
N ARG A 644 -11.54 -17.88 27.01
CA ARG A 644 -10.87 -18.38 25.81
C ARG A 644 -10.48 -17.27 24.85
N GLU A 645 -11.22 -16.18 24.81
CA GLU A 645 -10.96 -15.01 23.99
C GLU A 645 -9.87 -14.13 24.61
N LEU A 646 -9.93 -13.91 25.93
CA LEU A 646 -8.90 -13.21 26.71
C LEU A 646 -7.51 -13.85 26.54
N ILE A 647 -7.41 -15.18 26.60
CA ILE A 647 -6.16 -15.92 26.36
C ILE A 647 -5.65 -15.71 24.92
N GLY A 648 -6.56 -15.63 23.93
CA GLY A 648 -6.20 -15.34 22.55
C GLY A 648 -5.74 -13.89 22.33
N THR A 649 -6.31 -12.95 23.07
CA THR A 649 -5.95 -11.51 23.01
C THR A 649 -4.60 -11.22 23.66
N LEU A 650 -4.21 -12.00 24.67
CA LEU A 650 -2.92 -11.89 25.35
C LEU A 650 -1.75 -12.56 24.60
N GLY A 651 -2.04 -13.38 23.58
CA GLY A 651 -1.03 -14.09 22.79
C GLY A 651 -0.53 -13.33 21.54
N PRO A 652 0.57 -13.78 20.90
CA PRO A 652 1.07 -13.24 19.63
C PRO A 652 0.02 -13.19 18.50
N SER A 653 0.26 -12.30 17.52
CA SER A 653 -0.67 -11.99 16.42
C SER A 653 -0.97 -13.20 15.53
N SER A 654 0.03 -14.02 15.24
CA SER A 654 -0.16 -15.32 14.61
C SER A 654 0.66 -16.39 15.33
N PHE A 655 0.04 -17.55 15.49
CA PHE A 655 0.67 -18.72 16.04
C PHE A 655 1.13 -19.68 14.96
N ASP A 656 1.24 -19.28 13.69
CA ASP A 656 1.48 -20.15 12.54
C ASP A 656 2.65 -21.12 12.73
N LYS A 657 2.55 -22.31 12.12
CA LYS A 657 3.64 -23.30 12.16
C LYS A 657 4.80 -22.74 11.36
N LEU A 658 5.95 -22.58 12.01
CA LEU A 658 7.20 -22.41 11.30
C LEU A 658 7.72 -23.80 10.95
N HIS A 659 8.04 -24.02 9.68
CA HIS A 659 8.70 -25.24 9.24
C HIS A 659 10.13 -24.91 8.86
N TRP A 660 11.11 -25.48 9.55
CA TRP A 660 12.52 -25.30 9.24
C TRP A 660 13.02 -26.49 8.42
N PRO A 661 13.20 -26.36 7.08
CA PRO A 661 13.69 -27.46 6.26
C PRO A 661 15.21 -27.64 6.46
N ILE A 662 15.61 -28.24 7.60
CA ILE A 662 17.01 -28.42 8.01
C ILE A 662 17.85 -29.06 6.90
N PHE A 663 17.32 -30.12 6.27
CA PHE A 663 17.99 -30.86 5.19
C PHE A 663 17.61 -30.39 3.78
N GLY A 664 16.88 -29.28 3.65
CA GLY A 664 16.42 -28.78 2.35
C GLY A 664 17.56 -28.21 1.49
N SER A 665 18.55 -27.57 2.11
CA SER A 665 19.79 -27.14 1.45
C SER A 665 20.91 -26.95 2.46
N LEU A 666 22.16 -26.94 2.00
CA LEU A 666 23.32 -26.66 2.85
C LEU A 666 23.19 -25.32 3.60
N ARG A 667 22.59 -24.32 2.96
CA ARG A 667 22.38 -23.00 3.58
C ARG A 667 21.39 -23.06 4.75
N HIS A 668 20.30 -23.82 4.61
CA HIS A 668 19.34 -24.03 5.70
C HIS A 668 19.95 -24.88 6.81
N PHE A 669 20.71 -25.92 6.47
CA PHE A 669 21.41 -26.76 7.44
C PHE A 669 22.37 -25.94 8.31
N VAL A 670 23.23 -25.13 7.69
CA VAL A 670 24.18 -24.26 8.39
C VAL A 670 23.44 -23.22 9.23
N ALA A 671 22.40 -22.59 8.71
CA ALA A 671 21.62 -21.60 9.45
C ALA A 671 20.92 -22.22 10.68
N CYS A 672 20.27 -23.38 10.53
CA CYS A 672 19.63 -24.08 11.65
C CYS A 672 20.65 -24.54 12.69
N SER A 673 21.79 -25.07 12.25
CA SER A 673 22.88 -25.50 13.13
C SER A 673 23.47 -24.31 13.92
N LEU A 674 23.61 -23.15 13.28
CA LEU A 674 24.08 -21.93 13.94
C LEU A 674 23.07 -21.40 14.96
N VAL A 675 21.75 -21.49 14.67
CA VAL A 675 20.71 -21.13 15.64
C VAL A 675 20.74 -22.05 16.85
N ILE A 676 20.82 -23.38 16.64
CA ILE A 676 20.95 -24.35 17.73
C ILE A 676 22.20 -24.05 18.55
N PHE A 677 23.36 -23.88 17.90
CA PHE A 677 24.62 -23.56 18.57
C PHE A 677 24.53 -22.29 19.44
N ILE A 678 23.93 -21.20 18.92
CA ILE A 678 23.76 -19.96 19.69
C ILE A 678 22.84 -20.17 20.90
N LEU A 679 21.77 -20.96 20.76
CA LEU A 679 20.87 -21.29 21.87
C LEU A 679 21.61 -22.05 22.97
N GLU A 680 22.32 -23.13 22.61
CA GLU A 680 23.10 -23.92 23.57
C GLU A 680 24.18 -23.09 24.28
N VAL A 681 24.90 -22.23 23.53
CA VAL A 681 25.89 -21.32 24.13
C VAL A 681 25.23 -20.36 25.11
N ALA A 682 24.04 -19.84 24.80
CA ALA A 682 23.33 -18.94 25.70
C ALA A 682 22.86 -19.64 26.98
N ASP A 683 22.32 -20.86 26.86
CA ASP A 683 21.91 -21.67 28.01
C ASP A 683 23.12 -22.00 28.89
N LEU A 684 24.19 -22.51 28.28
CA LEU A 684 25.42 -22.86 28.97
C LEU A 684 26.06 -21.66 29.68
N ASN A 685 26.06 -20.49 29.02
CA ASN A 685 26.56 -19.25 29.62
C ASN A 685 25.77 -18.86 30.88
N ALA A 686 24.46 -19.13 30.95
CA ALA A 686 23.67 -18.87 32.15
C ALA A 686 24.15 -19.73 33.36
N PHE A 687 24.50 -21.00 33.13
CA PHE A 687 25.03 -21.89 34.16
C PHE A 687 26.44 -21.50 34.60
N PHE A 688 27.34 -21.18 33.66
CA PHE A 688 28.68 -20.68 34.00
C PHE A 688 28.63 -19.36 34.74
N LEU A 689 27.78 -18.42 34.31
CA LEU A 689 27.61 -17.13 34.99
C LEU A 689 27.09 -17.33 36.42
N LYS A 690 26.14 -18.25 36.62
CA LYS A 690 25.65 -18.64 37.96
C LYS A 690 26.77 -19.20 38.83
N ALA A 691 27.61 -20.09 38.29
CA ALA A 691 28.72 -20.70 39.01
C ALA A 691 29.81 -19.68 39.41
N ILE A 692 30.17 -18.78 38.50
CA ILE A 692 31.18 -17.74 38.74
C ILE A 692 30.68 -16.71 39.78
N LEU A 693 29.40 -16.32 39.72
CA LEU A 693 28.83 -15.24 40.54
C LEU A 693 28.17 -15.71 41.85
N PHE A 694 28.13 -17.00 42.14
CA PHE A 694 27.53 -17.58 43.36
C PHE A 694 26.06 -17.20 43.58
N SER A 695 25.27 -17.20 42.51
CA SER A 695 23.84 -16.85 42.58
C SER A 695 22.96 -18.05 43.03
N LYS A 696 22.26 -17.89 44.17
CA LYS A 696 21.28 -18.86 44.70
C LYS A 696 19.92 -18.72 44.02
N CYS A 697 19.38 -19.82 43.50
CA CYS A 697 18.03 -19.87 42.90
C CYS A 697 16.88 -19.95 43.94
N LYS A 698 17.00 -19.33 45.13
CA LYS A 698 15.90 -19.28 46.12
C LYS A 698 15.17 -17.94 46.18
N GLY A 699 15.66 -16.89 45.51
CA GLY A 699 15.04 -15.57 45.48
C GLY A 699 15.20 -14.87 44.14
N ILE A 700 14.08 -14.33 43.64
CA ILE A 700 13.87 -13.21 42.69
C ILE A 700 14.53 -13.27 41.29
N LEU A 701 15.56 -14.06 41.02
CA LEU A 701 16.20 -14.13 39.70
C LEU A 701 16.38 -15.57 39.18
N PRO A 702 15.30 -16.26 38.77
CA PRO A 702 15.41 -17.20 37.66
C PRO A 702 15.45 -16.37 36.38
N VAL A 703 16.66 -16.14 35.86
CA VAL A 703 16.89 -15.56 34.53
C VAL A 703 16.37 -16.58 33.50
N SER A 704 15.05 -16.60 33.30
CA SER A 704 14.36 -17.01 32.06
C SER A 704 12.84 -17.15 32.20
N SER A 705 12.24 -17.21 33.41
CA SER A 705 10.85 -17.73 33.47
C SER A 705 9.87 -17.16 34.50
N ARG A 706 10.22 -16.17 35.34
CA ARG A 706 9.23 -15.49 36.22
C ARG A 706 9.45 -13.99 36.33
N SER A 707 9.04 -13.26 35.30
CA SER A 707 8.58 -11.87 35.48
C SER A 707 7.05 -11.89 35.43
N TYR A 708 6.38 -10.93 36.07
CA TYR A 708 4.93 -10.82 36.26
C TYR A 708 4.37 -11.63 37.45
N LEU A 709 4.44 -11.10 38.70
CA LEU A 709 3.27 -11.01 39.63
C LEU A 709 3.51 -10.61 41.10
N SER A 710 4.73 -10.34 41.60
CA SER A 710 4.90 -10.17 43.07
C SER A 710 4.91 -8.75 43.64
N THR A 711 4.56 -7.70 42.88
CA THR A 711 4.62 -6.31 43.41
C THR A 711 3.42 -5.89 44.28
N PHE A 712 2.44 -6.76 44.53
CA PHE A 712 1.27 -6.46 45.38
C PHE A 712 1.21 -7.35 46.62
N ARG A 713 2.21 -7.26 47.50
CA ARG A 713 2.06 -7.78 48.87
C ARG A 713 3.04 -7.14 49.86
N LYS A 714 2.87 -5.84 50.12
CA LYS A 714 3.28 -5.18 51.39
C LYS A 714 2.85 -3.71 51.36
N SER A 715 1.60 -3.46 51.74
CA SER A 715 1.16 -2.14 52.22
C SER A 715 -0.10 -2.33 53.05
N SER A 716 0.10 -2.76 54.30
CA SER A 716 -0.91 -2.72 55.33
C SER A 716 -0.24 -2.11 56.57
N LEU A 717 -0.81 -1.00 57.02
CA LEU A 717 -0.69 -0.39 58.36
C LEU A 717 0.62 0.35 58.64
N ASP A 718 0.59 1.69 58.53
CA ASP A 718 0.44 2.55 59.71
C ASP A 718 0.24 4.02 59.29
N PHE A 719 -0.86 4.62 59.73
CA PHE A 719 -1.16 6.05 59.64
C PHE A 719 -0.90 6.66 61.02
N GLY A 720 0.12 7.52 61.12
CA GLY A 720 0.40 8.35 62.30
C GLY A 720 1.16 9.59 61.85
N GLY A 721 0.55 10.76 61.97
CA GLY A 721 1.05 12.00 61.38
C GLY A 721 2.17 12.69 62.16
N HIS A 722 2.83 13.66 61.52
CA HIS A 722 2.88 15.04 61.98
C HIS A 722 3.43 15.97 60.90
N VAL A 723 2.92 17.19 60.94
CA VAL A 723 3.05 18.31 60.00
C VAL A 723 4.37 19.07 60.17
N ASN A 724 4.74 19.83 59.13
CA ASN A 724 5.59 21.05 59.11
C ASN A 724 7.11 20.92 58.86
N ARG A 725 7.61 21.26 57.66
CA ARG A 725 8.08 22.63 57.27
C ARG A 725 8.72 22.66 55.88
N ARG A 726 8.47 23.79 55.20
CA ARG A 726 9.03 24.24 53.91
C ARG A 726 10.55 24.46 54.00
N ILE A 727 11.26 24.41 52.87
CA ILE A 727 11.79 25.59 52.14
C ILE A 727 12.51 25.15 50.84
N VAL A 728 11.99 25.74 49.75
CA VAL A 728 12.57 26.08 48.44
C VAL A 728 14.10 26.16 48.40
N HIS A 729 14.75 25.56 47.38
CA HIS A 729 15.60 26.26 46.42
C HIS A 729 16.02 25.32 45.28
N PHE A 730 15.52 25.63 44.08
CA PHE A 730 16.02 25.15 42.80
C PHE A 730 17.31 25.91 42.45
N HIS A 731 18.34 25.19 42.01
CA HIS A 731 19.33 25.68 41.06
C HIS A 731 19.53 24.62 39.97
#